data_AF-A0A5S5D2I8-F1
#
_entry.id   AF-A0A5S5D2I8-F1
#
_cell.length_a   1.000
_cell.length_b   1.000
_cell.length_c   1.000
_cell.angle_alpha   90.00
_cell.angle_beta   90.00
_cell.angle_gamma   90.00
#
_symmetry.space_group_name_H-M   'P 1'
#
loop_
_entity.id
_entity.type
_entity.pdbx_description
1 polymer ?
#
loop_
_entity_poly.entity_id
_entity_poly.type
_entity_poly.pdbx_seq_one_letter_code
_entity_poly.pdbx_strand_id
1 'polypeptide(L)'
;MKRNILIMFCLLVLTHVAYAQKALSEQMALTAMDKLFKDARFTNPEKGPTWTYDMGVVLEGVAEVWKNTGNGDYFRYIQQWMDQYVSEDGSIRNYRATEYNIDHVKNGRSLLLLYKVTGKEKYLKASHKLYEQLQSHPRTNEGGFWHKKIYPYQMWLDGLYMAQPFYTEYAALMNIPDVFNDVVNQFTYMENHARDEKTGLLYHGWDESRKERWSDPNTGRSKHFWGRGMGWFCMALVDVLDYFPEDHPRRNELIQILNRTLTAVAKFQDSKTNVWYDVVDLGTREGNYVEASASSMFVYAMAKAVRKGYVAKTFQKNVDRGFAGLKKEFITQAGPDRVDLNKVVEVSGLGGKKYRDGSFEYYMSEPVRTNDPKGVGAFMLAASEVEFSKNPKSRKKVVVTLDNFYNNEYKKTASGRLEPYHYLWDGQDNNGFSLLGRVFEQYGGQLNTLREKPDRSSLKGSGIYIIVDPDTEKETESPNYMDEATAKDIADWVKRGGVLVLLLNDVGNCEITKFNVLPQLFGIAFNEDSKNRVKGNEYETGAVDIPSGTGIFFDTKKIYIKEISTIKVTPPGKALVEKDGSTVIATAKYGKGTVFAIGDPWLYNEYTDGRKLPEEYQNFEAANELVNWLINRAK
;
A
#
# COMPACT_ATOMS: atom_id res chain seq x y z
N MET A 1 -54.74 -31.71 -48.64
CA MET A 1 -54.49 -31.61 -47.18
C MET A 1 -52.99 -31.52 -46.91
N LYS A 2 -52.45 -30.30 -46.72
CA LYS A 2 -51.17 -30.09 -46.03
C LYS A 2 -51.32 -28.83 -45.18
N ARG A 3 -51.12 -29.02 -43.87
CA ARG A 3 -51.40 -28.08 -42.78
C ARG A 3 -50.06 -27.43 -42.44
N ASN A 4 -49.89 -26.13 -42.72
CA ASN A 4 -48.70 -25.40 -42.32
C ASN A 4 -48.87 -24.96 -40.85
N ILE A 5 -48.10 -25.60 -39.96
CA ILE A 5 -47.98 -25.24 -38.55
C ILE A 5 -46.91 -24.16 -38.46
N LEU A 6 -47.31 -22.96 -38.01
CA LEU A 6 -46.40 -21.88 -37.66
C LEU A 6 -45.90 -22.13 -36.22
N ILE A 7 -44.64 -22.53 -36.07
CA ILE A 7 -43.99 -22.65 -34.76
C ILE A 7 -43.41 -21.28 -34.41
N MET A 8 -43.98 -20.63 -33.39
CA MET A 8 -43.49 -19.39 -32.80
C MET A 8 -42.37 -19.75 -31.81
N PHE A 9 -41.12 -19.45 -32.16
CA PHE A 9 -39.97 -19.57 -31.26
C PHE A 9 -39.94 -18.36 -30.32
N CYS A 10 -40.32 -18.53 -29.06
CA CYS A 10 -40.02 -17.57 -28.00
C CYS A 10 -38.52 -17.63 -27.67
N LEU A 11 -37.77 -16.63 -28.13
CA LEU A 11 -36.41 -16.37 -27.66
C LEU A 11 -36.48 -15.74 -26.27
N LEU A 12 -36.28 -16.57 -25.23
CA LEU A 12 -35.91 -16.11 -23.89
C LEU A 12 -34.49 -15.53 -23.97
N VAL A 13 -34.37 -14.21 -24.09
CA VAL A 13 -33.11 -13.50 -23.88
C VAL A 13 -32.83 -13.51 -22.38
N LEU A 14 -32.09 -14.53 -21.92
CA LEU A 14 -31.43 -14.48 -20.63
C LEU A 14 -30.33 -13.42 -20.72
N THR A 15 -30.61 -12.21 -20.23
CA THR A 15 -29.59 -11.21 -19.96
C THR A 15 -28.67 -11.76 -18.87
N HIS A 16 -27.58 -12.41 -19.25
CA HIS A 16 -26.46 -12.59 -18.35
C HIS A 16 -25.87 -11.20 -18.11
N VAL A 17 -26.22 -10.59 -16.97
CA VAL A 17 -25.43 -9.51 -16.40
C VAL A 17 -24.08 -10.16 -16.06
N ALA A 18 -23.13 -10.07 -16.98
CA ALA A 18 -21.76 -10.47 -16.71
C ALA A 18 -21.20 -9.46 -15.70
N TYR A 19 -21.25 -9.81 -14.41
CA TYR A 19 -20.47 -9.09 -13.41
C TYR A 19 -19.00 -9.15 -13.83
N ALA A 20 -18.33 -8.00 -13.84
CA ALA A 20 -16.91 -7.95 -14.12
C ALA A 20 -16.18 -8.80 -13.07
N GLN A 21 -15.38 -9.76 -13.53
CA GLN A 21 -14.60 -10.62 -12.65
C GLN A 21 -13.64 -9.77 -11.81
N LYS A 22 -13.54 -10.09 -10.51
CA LYS A 22 -12.65 -9.36 -9.59
C LYS A 22 -11.19 -9.44 -10.03
N ALA A 23 -10.39 -8.45 -9.62
CA ALA A 23 -8.94 -8.44 -9.85
C ALA A 23 -8.26 -9.67 -9.21
N LEU A 24 -7.12 -10.15 -9.73
CA LEU A 24 -6.51 -11.40 -9.25
C LEU A 24 -6.00 -11.30 -7.82
N SER A 25 -5.52 -10.12 -7.39
CA SER A 25 -5.14 -9.91 -5.98
C SER A 25 -6.35 -10.12 -5.07
N GLU A 26 -7.50 -9.64 -5.51
CA GLU A 26 -8.77 -9.71 -4.79
C GLU A 26 -9.31 -11.15 -4.78
N GLN A 27 -9.24 -11.86 -5.90
CA GLN A 27 -9.61 -13.28 -5.97
C GLN A 27 -8.76 -14.16 -5.03
N MET A 28 -7.45 -13.88 -4.93
CA MET A 28 -6.56 -14.59 -4.00
C MET A 28 -6.87 -14.24 -2.54
N ALA A 29 -7.15 -12.97 -2.24
CA ALA A 29 -7.53 -12.54 -0.89
C ALA A 29 -8.83 -13.23 -0.43
N LEU A 30 -9.82 -13.36 -1.32
CA LEU A 30 -11.05 -14.10 -1.04
C LEU A 30 -10.79 -15.59 -0.81
N THR A 31 -9.90 -16.22 -1.59
CA THR A 31 -9.46 -17.60 -1.29
C THR A 31 -8.82 -17.69 0.10
N ALA A 32 -7.91 -16.77 0.44
CA ALA A 32 -7.23 -16.73 1.73
C ALA A 32 -8.21 -16.60 2.91
N MET A 33 -9.15 -15.65 2.84
CA MET A 33 -10.10 -15.36 3.90
C MET A 33 -11.13 -16.47 4.11
N ASP A 34 -11.66 -17.02 3.02
CA ASP A 34 -12.81 -17.93 3.11
C ASP A 34 -12.42 -19.40 3.20
N LYS A 35 -11.26 -19.78 2.67
CA LYS A 35 -10.87 -21.19 2.55
C LYS A 35 -9.60 -21.55 3.31
N LEU A 36 -8.61 -20.66 3.35
CA LEU A 36 -7.28 -20.99 3.84
C LEU A 36 -7.08 -20.61 5.31
N PHE A 37 -5.99 -21.13 5.89
CA PHE A 37 -5.43 -20.73 7.18
C PHE A 37 -6.35 -20.93 8.40
N LYS A 38 -7.32 -21.84 8.29
CA LYS A 38 -8.25 -22.20 9.38
C LYS A 38 -7.82 -23.45 10.16
N ASP A 39 -6.77 -24.14 9.72
CA ASP A 39 -6.33 -25.40 10.33
C ASP A 39 -5.40 -25.19 11.54
N ALA A 40 -5.10 -26.30 12.23
CA ALA A 40 -4.34 -26.32 13.49
C ALA A 40 -2.89 -25.82 13.38
N ARG A 41 -2.33 -25.65 12.18
CA ARG A 41 -1.01 -25.01 11.99
C ARG A 41 -1.07 -23.52 12.30
N PHE A 42 -2.20 -22.88 11.98
CA PHE A 42 -2.41 -21.45 12.17
C PHE A 42 -3.20 -21.17 13.45
N THR A 43 -4.26 -21.94 13.70
CA THR A 43 -5.15 -21.74 14.85
C THR A 43 -5.38 -23.06 15.57
N ASN A 44 -4.79 -23.19 16.77
CA ASN A 44 -5.06 -24.32 17.64
C ASN A 44 -6.24 -23.99 18.58
N PRO A 45 -7.28 -24.82 18.68
CA PRO A 45 -8.45 -24.54 19.53
C PRO A 45 -8.12 -24.33 21.01
N GLU A 46 -7.10 -25.01 21.54
CA GLU A 46 -6.70 -24.93 22.95
C GLU A 46 -5.61 -23.87 23.18
N LYS A 47 -4.57 -23.87 22.32
CA LYS A 47 -3.37 -23.04 22.45
C LYS A 47 -3.50 -21.68 21.78
N GLY A 48 -4.58 -21.44 21.05
CA GLY A 48 -4.81 -20.22 20.27
C GLY A 48 -3.94 -20.17 19.02
N PRO A 49 -3.83 -19.00 18.37
CA PRO A 49 -3.12 -18.88 17.10
C PRO A 49 -1.60 -18.98 17.28
N THR A 50 -0.92 -19.58 16.30
CA THR A 50 0.55 -19.68 16.29
C THR A 50 1.15 -18.38 15.76
N TRP A 51 2.09 -17.77 16.48
CA TRP A 51 2.78 -16.55 16.03
C TRP A 51 3.83 -16.88 14.97
N THR A 52 3.41 -16.92 13.70
CA THR A 52 4.26 -17.28 12.57
C THR A 52 4.35 -16.15 11.55
N TYR A 53 5.53 -16.00 10.95
CA TYR A 53 5.76 -14.97 9.93
C TYR A 53 4.94 -15.19 8.67
N ASP A 54 4.67 -16.46 8.34
CA ASP A 54 3.87 -16.88 7.18
C ASP A 54 2.52 -16.17 7.12
N MET A 55 1.83 -16.09 8.27
CA MET A 55 0.57 -15.37 8.37
C MET A 55 0.79 -13.86 8.19
N GLY A 56 1.87 -13.29 8.70
CA GLY A 56 2.22 -11.88 8.46
C GLY A 56 2.41 -11.53 6.99
N VAL A 57 2.96 -12.44 6.18
CA VAL A 57 3.10 -12.24 4.73
C VAL A 57 1.71 -12.23 4.05
N VAL A 58 0.82 -13.16 4.44
CA VAL A 58 -0.56 -13.19 3.94
C VAL A 58 -1.28 -11.89 4.29
N LEU A 59 -1.20 -11.45 5.55
CA LEU A 59 -1.87 -10.24 6.01
C LEU A 59 -1.33 -8.96 5.36
N GLU A 60 -0.03 -8.91 5.03
CA GLU A 60 0.51 -7.79 4.26
C GLU A 60 -0.02 -7.77 2.83
N GLY A 61 -0.19 -8.93 2.19
CA GLY A 61 -0.88 -9.03 0.90
C GLY A 61 -2.33 -8.56 0.97
N VAL A 62 -3.09 -8.99 1.98
CA VAL A 62 -4.47 -8.52 2.22
C VAL A 62 -4.51 -7.01 2.48
N ALA A 63 -3.50 -6.44 3.14
CA ALA A 63 -3.42 -5.00 3.38
C ALA A 63 -3.27 -4.21 2.08
N GLU A 64 -2.47 -4.69 1.12
CA GLU A 64 -2.36 -4.02 -0.18
C GLU A 64 -3.65 -4.16 -1.01
N VAL A 65 -4.41 -5.25 -0.86
CA VAL A 65 -5.74 -5.38 -1.47
C VAL A 65 -6.72 -4.38 -0.85
N TRP A 66 -6.75 -4.25 0.47
CA TRP A 66 -7.56 -3.23 1.17
C TRP A 66 -7.27 -1.83 0.64
N LYS A 67 -5.99 -1.44 0.59
CA LYS A 67 -5.59 -0.10 0.13
C LYS A 67 -5.98 0.17 -1.31
N ASN A 68 -6.07 -0.85 -2.16
CA ASN A 68 -6.47 -0.69 -3.56
C ASN A 68 -7.98 -0.67 -3.80
N THR A 69 -8.76 -1.17 -2.83
CA THR A 69 -10.20 -1.43 -3.02
C THR A 69 -11.08 -0.60 -2.10
N GLY A 70 -10.51 -0.05 -1.02
CA GLY A 70 -11.28 0.61 0.03
C GLY A 70 -12.25 -0.34 0.74
N ASN A 71 -12.15 -1.67 0.55
CA ASN A 71 -13.08 -2.62 1.13
C ASN A 71 -12.64 -3.01 2.55
N GLY A 72 -13.41 -2.55 3.54
CA GLY A 72 -13.10 -2.75 4.96
C GLY A 72 -13.11 -4.20 5.44
N ASP A 73 -13.65 -5.17 4.68
CA ASP A 73 -13.58 -6.59 5.04
C ASP A 73 -12.14 -7.10 5.13
N TYR A 74 -11.28 -6.64 4.22
CA TYR A 74 -9.86 -6.97 4.22
C TYR A 74 -9.16 -6.41 5.47
N PHE A 75 -9.46 -5.16 5.84
CA PHE A 75 -8.94 -4.57 7.05
C PHE A 75 -9.43 -5.29 8.31
N ARG A 76 -10.73 -5.60 8.38
CA ARG A 76 -11.33 -6.34 9.49
C ARG A 76 -10.69 -7.71 9.65
N TYR A 77 -10.40 -8.41 8.55
CA TYR A 77 -9.70 -9.69 8.58
C TYR A 77 -8.30 -9.58 9.22
N ILE A 78 -7.53 -8.56 8.84
CA ILE A 78 -6.21 -8.29 9.45
C ILE A 78 -6.35 -8.03 10.95
N GLN A 79 -7.31 -7.17 11.33
CA GLN A 79 -7.56 -6.83 12.73
C GLN A 79 -7.97 -8.06 13.54
N GLN A 80 -8.90 -8.88 13.03
CA GLN A 80 -9.37 -10.10 13.70
C GLN A 80 -8.24 -11.11 13.94
N TRP A 81 -7.29 -11.24 13.03
CA TRP A 81 -6.11 -12.08 13.26
C TRP A 81 -5.21 -11.50 14.36
N MET A 82 -4.87 -10.22 14.27
CA MET A 82 -3.98 -9.58 15.26
C MET A 82 -4.60 -9.50 16.66
N ASP A 83 -5.91 -9.32 16.77
CA ASP A 83 -6.62 -9.30 18.05
C ASP A 83 -6.61 -10.67 18.77
N GLN A 84 -6.43 -11.78 18.04
CA GLN A 84 -6.24 -13.10 18.67
C GLN A 84 -4.83 -13.28 19.25
N TYR A 85 -3.85 -12.49 18.79
CA TYR A 85 -2.48 -12.51 19.31
C TYR A 85 -2.25 -11.48 20.41
N VAL A 86 -2.84 -10.30 20.29
CA VAL A 86 -2.47 -9.12 21.10
C VAL A 86 -3.53 -8.79 22.15
N SER A 87 -3.11 -8.84 23.42
CA SER A 87 -3.94 -8.39 24.54
C SER A 87 -3.85 -6.87 24.73
N GLU A 88 -4.75 -6.29 25.53
CA GLU A 88 -4.82 -4.83 25.76
C GLU A 88 -3.54 -4.22 26.39
N ASP A 89 -2.76 -5.01 27.12
CA ASP A 89 -1.46 -4.60 27.66
C ASP A 89 -0.30 -4.67 26.63
N GLY A 90 -0.59 -5.13 25.41
CA GLY A 90 0.39 -5.34 24.35
C GLY A 90 1.17 -6.65 24.46
N SER A 91 0.80 -7.56 25.36
CA SER A 91 1.36 -8.92 25.36
C SER A 91 0.96 -9.68 24.09
N ILE A 92 1.91 -10.44 23.54
CA ILE A 92 1.74 -11.21 22.30
C ILE A 92 1.70 -12.69 22.66
N ARG A 93 0.57 -13.34 22.39
CA ARG A 93 0.36 -14.77 22.62
C ARG A 93 1.33 -15.59 21.76
N ASN A 94 1.90 -16.64 22.35
CA ASN A 94 2.82 -17.57 21.68
C ASN A 94 4.10 -16.91 21.10
N TYR A 95 4.47 -15.73 21.58
CA TYR A 95 5.72 -15.04 21.26
C TYR A 95 6.67 -15.06 22.47
N ARG A 96 7.96 -15.34 22.23
CA ARG A 96 9.00 -15.35 23.26
C ARG A 96 10.26 -14.65 22.76
N ALA A 97 10.49 -13.42 23.22
CA ALA A 97 11.64 -12.60 22.83
C ALA A 97 13.00 -13.29 23.09
N THR A 98 13.08 -14.11 24.15
CA THR A 98 14.32 -14.82 24.55
C THR A 98 14.79 -15.88 23.56
N GLU A 99 13.94 -16.27 22.60
CA GLU A 99 14.31 -17.17 21.51
C GLU A 99 15.15 -16.46 20.44
N TYR A 100 15.13 -15.12 20.42
CA TYR A 100 15.76 -14.27 19.41
C TYR A 100 15.59 -14.84 18.01
N ASN A 101 14.34 -15.17 17.68
CA ASN A 101 13.97 -15.66 16.37
C ASN A 101 13.58 -14.46 15.51
N ILE A 102 14.37 -14.15 14.47
CA ILE A 102 14.11 -12.98 13.62
C ILE A 102 12.75 -13.09 12.90
N ASP A 103 12.28 -14.31 12.63
CA ASP A 103 10.98 -14.57 12.00
C ASP A 103 9.81 -14.03 12.82
N HIS A 104 9.95 -13.98 14.15
CA HIS A 104 8.88 -13.47 15.03
C HIS A 104 8.63 -11.97 14.86
N VAL A 105 9.54 -11.23 14.20
CA VAL A 105 9.43 -9.79 14.01
C VAL A 105 8.50 -9.43 12.84
N LYS A 106 8.35 -10.32 11.85
CA LYS A 106 7.66 -10.02 10.58
C LYS A 106 6.24 -9.50 10.75
N ASN A 107 5.51 -10.05 11.71
CA ASN A 107 4.11 -9.69 11.98
C ASN A 107 3.97 -8.27 12.58
N GLY A 108 5.06 -7.65 13.03
CA GLY A 108 5.07 -6.27 13.52
C GLY A 108 4.58 -5.24 12.51
N ARG A 109 4.72 -5.51 11.21
CA ARG A 109 4.15 -4.68 10.13
C ARG A 109 2.63 -4.57 10.21
N SER A 110 1.95 -5.67 10.51
CA SER A 110 0.49 -5.69 10.72
C SER A 110 0.10 -4.91 11.97
N LEU A 111 0.91 -4.97 13.03
CA LEU A 111 0.68 -4.18 14.25
C LEU A 111 0.81 -2.68 13.98
N LEU A 112 1.85 -2.27 13.26
CA LEU A 112 2.06 -0.86 12.90
C LEU A 112 0.95 -0.33 11.97
N LEU A 113 0.50 -1.13 11.00
CA LEU A 113 -0.66 -0.80 10.18
C LEU A 113 -1.90 -0.55 11.05
N LEU A 114 -2.23 -1.49 11.94
CA LEU A 114 -3.41 -1.36 12.79
C LEU A 114 -3.30 -0.17 13.75
N TYR A 115 -2.11 0.10 14.30
CA TYR A 115 -1.89 1.28 15.13
C TYR A 115 -2.14 2.57 14.35
N LYS A 116 -1.49 2.75 13.19
CA LYS A 116 -1.62 3.99 12.39
C LYS A 116 -3.05 4.24 11.92
N VAL A 117 -3.81 3.19 11.65
CA VAL A 117 -5.20 3.29 11.14
C VAL A 117 -6.25 3.42 12.26
N THR A 118 -5.99 2.85 13.44
CA THR A 118 -6.99 2.80 14.53
C THR A 118 -6.64 3.64 15.76
N GLY A 119 -5.38 4.04 15.93
CA GLY A 119 -4.86 4.67 17.15
C GLY A 119 -4.86 3.77 18.39
N LYS A 120 -5.17 2.46 18.27
CA LYS A 120 -5.23 1.56 19.43
C LYS A 120 -3.84 1.25 19.97
N GLU A 121 -3.56 1.76 21.17
CA GLU A 121 -2.27 1.66 21.85
C GLU A 121 -1.75 0.22 22.07
N LYS A 122 -2.63 -0.77 22.18
CA LYS A 122 -2.21 -2.17 22.35
C LYS A 122 -1.29 -2.66 21.22
N TYR A 123 -1.53 -2.21 19.99
CA TYR A 123 -0.69 -2.60 18.84
C TYR A 123 0.67 -1.91 18.86
N LEU A 124 0.74 -0.65 19.33
CA LEU A 124 2.02 0.04 19.52
C LEU A 124 2.84 -0.60 20.64
N LYS A 125 2.22 -0.92 21.77
CA LYS A 125 2.86 -1.64 22.89
C LYS A 125 3.41 -3.01 22.44
N ALA A 126 2.64 -3.76 21.66
CA ALA A 126 3.10 -5.02 21.08
C ALA A 126 4.28 -4.80 20.10
N SER A 127 4.22 -3.76 19.27
CA SER A 127 5.32 -3.39 18.37
C SER A 127 6.59 -3.05 19.16
N HIS A 128 6.48 -2.34 20.28
CA HIS A 128 7.62 -2.04 21.15
C HIS A 128 8.33 -3.31 21.64
N LYS A 129 7.60 -4.37 22.00
CA LYS A 129 8.20 -5.66 22.42
C LYS A 129 8.99 -6.35 21.32
N LEU A 130 8.60 -6.18 20.05
CA LEU A 130 9.35 -6.70 18.91
C LEU A 130 10.62 -5.86 18.68
N TYR A 131 10.52 -4.54 18.84
CA TYR A 131 11.67 -3.65 18.79
C TYR A 131 12.68 -3.92 19.91
N GLU A 132 12.23 -4.15 21.15
CA GLU A 132 13.08 -4.52 22.30
C GLU A 132 13.88 -5.81 22.04
N GLN A 133 13.28 -6.80 21.35
CA GLN A 133 14.02 -7.98 20.90
C GLN A 133 15.19 -7.57 19.99
N LEU A 134 14.96 -6.71 18.99
CA LEU A 134 15.99 -6.26 18.04
C LEU A 134 17.13 -5.49 18.72
N GLN A 135 16.85 -4.73 19.78
CA GLN A 135 17.88 -4.01 20.54
C GLN A 135 18.90 -4.94 21.22
N SER A 136 18.46 -6.13 21.62
CA SER A 136 19.28 -7.13 22.33
C SER A 136 19.55 -8.38 21.48
N HIS A 137 19.14 -8.37 20.21
CA HIS A 137 19.25 -9.53 19.32
C HIS A 137 20.72 -9.84 19.04
N PRO A 138 21.17 -11.10 19.19
CA PRO A 138 22.55 -11.48 18.92
C PRO A 138 22.99 -11.13 17.49
N ARG A 139 24.25 -10.72 17.34
CA ARG A 139 24.81 -10.25 16.07
C ARG A 139 26.14 -10.94 15.73
N THR A 140 26.48 -10.99 14.45
CA THR A 140 27.82 -11.31 13.96
C THR A 140 28.83 -10.27 14.46
N ASN A 141 30.14 -10.51 14.30
CA ASN A 141 31.17 -9.56 14.72
C ASN A 141 31.06 -8.22 13.96
N GLU A 142 30.58 -8.25 12.72
CA GLU A 142 30.29 -7.03 11.93
C GLU A 142 28.98 -6.32 12.33
N GLY A 143 28.13 -6.96 13.14
CA GLY A 143 26.87 -6.37 13.63
C GLY A 143 25.61 -6.86 12.90
N GLY A 144 25.72 -7.87 12.02
CA GLY A 144 24.58 -8.47 11.33
C GLY A 144 23.72 -9.34 12.25
N PHE A 145 22.40 -9.22 12.20
CA PHE A 145 21.51 -10.02 13.06
C PHE A 145 21.67 -11.52 12.80
N TRP A 146 21.87 -12.31 13.86
CA TRP A 146 21.73 -13.75 13.76
C TRP A 146 20.30 -14.09 13.35
N HIS A 147 20.15 -15.06 12.45
CA HIS A 147 18.84 -15.49 12.00
C HIS A 147 18.00 -15.99 13.18
N LYS A 148 18.59 -16.81 14.06
CA LYS A 148 17.99 -17.23 15.34
C LYS A 148 19.06 -17.44 16.39
N LYS A 149 18.72 -17.42 17.68
CA LYS A 149 19.65 -17.83 18.77
C LYS A 149 20.25 -19.22 18.54
N ILE A 150 19.48 -20.12 17.93
CA ILE A 150 19.91 -21.50 17.61
C ILE A 150 20.78 -21.60 16.35
N TYR A 151 20.95 -20.52 15.60
CA TYR A 151 21.80 -20.41 14.41
C TYR A 151 22.85 -19.31 14.64
N PRO A 152 23.82 -19.55 15.55
CA PRO A 152 24.78 -18.54 15.93
C PRO A 152 25.67 -18.15 14.75
N TYR A 153 25.99 -16.86 14.64
CA TYR A 153 26.83 -16.24 13.59
C TYR A 153 26.28 -16.37 12.16
N GLN A 154 25.03 -16.79 12.00
CA GLN A 154 24.42 -17.02 10.69
C GLN A 154 23.48 -15.89 10.32
N MET A 155 23.69 -15.29 9.14
CA MET A 155 22.72 -14.41 8.50
C MET A 155 22.12 -15.11 7.28
N TRP A 156 20.80 -15.11 7.18
CA TRP A 156 20.07 -15.65 6.02
C TRP A 156 19.32 -14.53 5.33
N LEU A 157 19.19 -14.59 4.00
CA LEU A 157 18.49 -13.58 3.21
C LEU A 157 17.07 -13.33 3.71
N ASP A 158 16.39 -14.39 4.16
CA ASP A 158 15.06 -14.39 4.77
C ASP A 158 14.96 -13.36 5.91
N GLY A 159 15.96 -13.35 6.81
CA GLY A 159 15.97 -12.50 8.00
C GLY A 159 15.90 -11.00 7.68
N LEU A 160 16.30 -10.60 6.47
CA LEU A 160 16.25 -9.21 6.05
C LEU A 160 14.79 -8.78 5.85
N TYR A 161 13.96 -9.63 5.25
CA TYR A 161 12.54 -9.34 5.13
C TYR A 161 11.78 -9.49 6.44
N MET A 162 12.21 -10.41 7.31
CA MET A 162 11.54 -10.62 8.59
C MET A 162 11.66 -9.42 9.53
N ALA A 163 12.79 -8.70 9.50
CA ALA A 163 13.04 -7.60 10.43
C ALA A 163 13.16 -6.22 9.78
N GLN A 164 13.86 -6.05 8.66
CA GLN A 164 14.25 -4.70 8.21
C GLN A 164 13.06 -3.80 7.85
N PRO A 165 11.99 -4.26 7.16
CA PRO A 165 10.81 -3.44 6.91
C PRO A 165 10.13 -2.96 8.20
N PHE A 166 9.97 -3.85 9.19
CA PHE A 166 9.42 -3.48 10.50
C PHE A 166 10.33 -2.51 11.24
N TYR A 167 11.63 -2.79 11.27
CA TYR A 167 12.62 -2.00 12.00
C TYR A 167 12.69 -0.57 11.47
N THR A 168 12.68 -0.42 10.14
CA THR A 168 12.68 0.89 9.46
C THR A 168 11.38 1.65 9.72
N GLU A 169 10.23 1.01 9.58
CA GLU A 169 8.93 1.66 9.81
C GLU A 169 8.73 2.07 11.28
N TYR A 170 9.13 1.20 12.23
CA TYR A 170 9.09 1.53 13.65
C TYR A 170 10.00 2.71 13.98
N ALA A 171 11.21 2.74 13.43
CA ALA A 171 12.15 3.83 13.63
C ALA A 171 11.65 5.16 13.05
N ALA A 172 11.00 5.14 11.89
CA ALA A 172 10.35 6.32 11.34
C ALA A 172 9.22 6.82 12.26
N LEU A 173 8.32 5.93 12.69
CA LEU A 173 7.20 6.25 13.57
C LEU A 173 7.65 6.81 14.94
N MET A 174 8.72 6.26 15.49
CA MET A 174 9.25 6.62 16.81
C MET A 174 10.39 7.65 16.75
N ASN A 175 10.74 8.14 15.56
CA ASN A 175 11.84 9.06 15.31
C ASN A 175 13.19 8.59 15.92
N ILE A 176 13.66 7.42 15.49
CA ILE A 176 14.91 6.79 15.96
C ILE A 176 15.94 6.76 14.82
N PRO A 177 16.64 7.88 14.54
CA PRO A 177 17.46 8.02 13.32
C PRO A 177 18.63 7.04 13.20
N ASP A 178 19.21 6.60 14.33
CA ASP A 178 20.36 5.68 14.32
C ASP A 178 20.03 4.32 13.67
N VAL A 179 18.77 3.91 13.71
CA VAL A 179 18.29 2.67 13.09
C VAL A 179 18.52 2.67 11.57
N PHE A 180 18.41 3.82 10.91
CA PHE A 180 18.55 3.88 9.44
C PHE A 180 19.95 3.47 8.99
N ASN A 181 20.99 3.80 9.76
CA ASN A 181 22.36 3.36 9.48
C ASN A 181 22.52 1.85 9.69
N ASP A 182 21.93 1.28 10.75
CA ASP A 182 21.97 -0.17 11.00
C ASP A 182 21.24 -0.92 9.87
N VAL A 183 20.07 -0.45 9.43
CA VAL A 183 19.35 -1.04 8.29
C VAL A 183 20.24 -1.12 7.05
N VAL A 184 20.92 -0.02 6.67
CA VAL A 184 21.85 -0.05 5.52
C VAL A 184 22.98 -1.05 5.73
N ASN A 185 23.52 -1.14 6.95
CA ASN A 185 24.56 -2.10 7.29
C ASN A 185 24.09 -3.54 7.12
N GLN A 186 22.88 -3.90 7.59
CA GLN A 186 22.33 -5.26 7.43
C GLN A 186 22.29 -5.71 5.96
N PHE A 187 21.85 -4.83 5.05
CA PHE A 187 21.84 -5.14 3.61
C PHE A 187 23.25 -5.21 3.03
N THR A 188 24.13 -4.29 3.43
CA THR A 188 25.51 -4.22 2.93
C THR A 188 26.32 -5.46 3.35
N TYR A 189 26.16 -5.94 4.59
CA TYR A 189 26.84 -7.14 5.06
C TYR A 189 26.41 -8.38 4.28
N MET A 190 25.10 -8.57 4.08
CA MET A 190 24.63 -9.69 3.27
C MET A 190 25.07 -9.57 1.81
N GLU A 191 25.05 -8.38 1.22
CA GLU A 191 25.56 -8.22 -0.15
C GLU A 191 27.05 -8.57 -0.22
N ASN A 192 27.88 -8.06 0.69
CA ASN A 192 29.32 -8.32 0.68
C ASN A 192 29.65 -9.82 0.86
N HIS A 193 28.94 -10.51 1.75
CA HIS A 193 29.28 -11.88 2.12
C HIS A 193 28.53 -12.94 1.34
N ALA A 194 27.30 -12.69 0.88
CA ALA A 194 26.49 -13.69 0.20
C ALA A 194 26.45 -13.49 -1.33
N ARG A 195 26.85 -12.35 -1.88
CA ARG A 195 26.82 -12.13 -3.33
C ARG A 195 27.91 -12.92 -4.05
N ASP A 196 27.50 -13.63 -5.09
CA ASP A 196 28.41 -14.22 -6.07
C ASP A 196 28.79 -13.17 -7.13
N GLU A 197 30.09 -12.98 -7.35
CA GLU A 197 30.60 -11.97 -8.29
C GLU A 197 30.27 -12.31 -9.75
N LYS A 198 30.15 -13.60 -10.09
CA LYS A 198 29.95 -14.07 -11.46
C LYS A 198 28.49 -13.90 -11.92
N THR A 199 27.54 -14.32 -11.10
CA THR A 199 26.12 -14.29 -11.42
C THR A 199 25.44 -13.00 -10.95
N GLY A 200 25.96 -12.40 -9.87
CA GLY A 200 25.32 -11.30 -9.15
C GLY A 200 24.19 -11.73 -8.22
N LEU A 201 23.87 -13.02 -8.14
CA LEU A 201 22.89 -13.57 -7.20
C LEU A 201 23.51 -13.70 -5.80
N LEU A 202 22.66 -13.83 -4.77
CA LEU A 202 23.09 -14.01 -3.38
C LEU A 202 22.75 -15.42 -2.88
N TYR A 203 23.72 -16.06 -2.23
CA TYR A 203 23.53 -17.35 -1.57
C TYR A 203 22.53 -17.23 -0.41
N HIS A 204 21.75 -18.29 -0.16
CA HIS A 204 20.69 -18.29 0.86
C HIS A 204 21.16 -17.85 2.24
N GLY A 205 22.26 -18.43 2.73
CA GLY A 205 22.84 -18.10 4.03
C GLY A 205 24.35 -17.92 4.00
N TRP A 206 24.82 -17.16 5.00
CA TRP A 206 26.22 -16.95 5.33
C TRP A 206 26.44 -17.24 6.83
N ASP A 207 27.43 -18.08 7.16
CA ASP A 207 27.92 -18.33 8.51
C ASP A 207 29.29 -17.67 8.68
N GLU A 208 29.34 -16.57 9.45
CA GLU A 208 30.59 -15.86 9.72
C GLU A 208 31.62 -16.76 10.42
N SER A 209 31.16 -17.71 11.25
CA SER A 209 32.02 -18.62 12.00
C SER A 209 32.58 -19.76 11.15
N ARG A 210 31.92 -20.05 10.01
CA ARG A 210 32.24 -21.16 9.08
C ARG A 210 32.28 -22.53 9.75
N LYS A 211 31.48 -22.72 10.81
CA LYS A 211 31.43 -23.96 11.59
C LYS A 211 30.29 -24.87 11.15
N GLU A 212 29.25 -24.31 10.53
CA GLU A 212 28.17 -25.11 9.97
C GLU A 212 28.65 -25.97 8.81
N ARG A 213 28.22 -27.23 8.73
CA ARG A 213 28.70 -28.17 7.69
C ARG A 213 28.18 -27.84 6.28
N TRP A 214 27.15 -27.00 6.18
CA TRP A 214 26.63 -26.52 4.89
C TRP A 214 27.43 -25.32 4.39
N SER A 215 28.17 -24.65 5.28
CA SER A 215 28.92 -23.44 4.97
C SER A 215 30.25 -23.78 4.29
N ASP A 216 30.58 -23.04 3.24
CA ASP A 216 31.88 -23.15 2.58
C ASP A 216 33.01 -22.72 3.55
N PRO A 217 34.09 -23.50 3.70
CA PRO A 217 35.13 -23.23 4.70
C PRO A 217 35.93 -21.93 4.44
N ASN A 218 35.93 -21.42 3.21
CA ASN A 218 36.67 -20.21 2.83
C ASN A 218 35.82 -18.95 2.89
N THR A 219 34.52 -19.06 2.65
CA THR A 219 33.62 -17.91 2.46
C THR A 219 32.46 -17.88 3.47
N GLY A 220 32.14 -19.00 4.10
CA GLY A 220 30.96 -19.15 4.99
C GLY A 220 29.63 -19.26 4.24
N ARG A 221 29.63 -19.26 2.90
CA ARG A 221 28.43 -19.23 2.08
C ARG A 221 27.75 -20.60 2.01
N SER A 222 26.42 -20.60 1.90
CA SER A 222 25.66 -21.79 1.47
C SER A 222 25.90 -22.11 -0.01
N LYS A 223 25.42 -23.26 -0.49
CA LYS A 223 25.82 -23.79 -1.81
C LYS A 223 25.03 -23.25 -3.01
N HIS A 224 23.81 -22.75 -2.82
CA HIS A 224 22.89 -22.41 -3.92
C HIS A 224 22.15 -21.09 -3.73
N PHE A 225 21.74 -20.49 -4.85
CA PHE A 225 20.89 -19.30 -4.92
C PHE A 225 19.42 -19.73 -4.88
N TRP A 226 18.92 -19.90 -3.66
CA TRP A 226 17.51 -20.25 -3.47
C TRP A 226 16.59 -19.07 -3.79
N GLY A 227 15.62 -19.29 -4.66
CA GLY A 227 14.76 -18.28 -5.26
C GLY A 227 13.97 -17.50 -4.22
N ARG A 228 13.36 -18.17 -3.24
CA ARG A 228 12.59 -17.45 -2.21
C ARG A 228 13.49 -16.66 -1.25
N GLY A 229 14.67 -17.17 -0.89
CA GLY A 229 15.64 -16.39 -0.10
C GLY A 229 16.01 -15.08 -0.82
N MET A 230 16.31 -15.16 -2.12
CA MET A 230 16.52 -13.98 -2.97
C MET A 230 15.28 -13.09 -3.07
N GLY A 231 14.09 -13.69 -3.17
CA GLY A 231 12.81 -12.98 -3.20
C GLY A 231 12.62 -12.12 -1.95
N TRP A 232 12.85 -12.67 -0.75
CA TRP A 232 12.80 -11.93 0.50
C TRP A 232 13.77 -10.75 0.53
N PHE A 233 15.00 -10.95 0.09
CA PHE A 233 15.98 -9.87 0.01
C PHE A 233 15.50 -8.73 -0.90
N CYS A 234 14.94 -9.06 -2.07
CA CYS A 234 14.39 -8.07 -3.00
C CYS A 234 13.20 -7.30 -2.41
N MET A 235 12.26 -8.01 -1.77
CA MET A 235 11.11 -7.40 -1.10
C MET A 235 11.53 -6.46 0.02
N ALA A 236 12.48 -6.90 0.85
CA ALA A 236 12.99 -6.12 1.96
C ALA A 236 13.58 -4.78 1.46
N LEU A 237 14.39 -4.80 0.40
CA LEU A 237 15.00 -3.59 -0.18
C LEU A 237 13.96 -2.57 -0.68
N VAL A 238 12.89 -3.01 -1.34
CA VAL A 238 11.86 -2.07 -1.83
C VAL A 238 10.96 -1.56 -0.71
N ASP A 239 10.72 -2.36 0.33
CA ASP A 239 9.80 -2.03 1.41
C ASP A 239 10.43 -1.12 2.47
N VAL A 240 11.73 -1.25 2.74
CA VAL A 240 12.43 -0.30 3.64
C VAL A 240 12.44 1.12 3.06
N LEU A 241 12.53 1.25 1.74
CA LEU A 241 12.60 2.56 1.07
C LEU A 241 11.31 3.38 1.18
N ASP A 242 10.17 2.79 1.56
CA ASP A 242 8.92 3.53 1.81
C ASP A 242 8.97 4.37 3.10
N TYR A 243 9.82 3.99 4.06
CA TYR A 243 9.94 4.64 5.37
C TYR A 243 11.34 5.18 5.64
N PHE A 244 12.23 5.06 4.65
CA PHE A 244 13.61 5.56 4.72
C PHE A 244 13.63 7.04 4.32
N PRO A 245 14.23 7.95 5.12
CA PRO A 245 14.22 9.38 4.81
C PRO A 245 14.85 9.67 3.44
N GLU A 246 14.15 10.44 2.60
CA GLU A 246 14.55 10.67 1.21
C GLU A 246 15.92 11.34 1.07
N ASP A 247 16.29 12.17 2.05
CA ASP A 247 17.52 12.95 2.15
C ASP A 247 18.65 12.23 2.93
N HIS A 248 18.40 11.04 3.46
CA HIS A 248 19.42 10.31 4.21
C HIS A 248 20.63 9.98 3.31
N PRO A 249 21.87 10.30 3.74
CA PRO A 249 23.06 10.24 2.87
C PRO A 249 23.36 8.85 2.31
N ARG A 250 22.96 7.81 3.04
CA ARG A 250 23.17 6.40 2.66
C ARG A 250 22.00 5.75 1.93
N ARG A 251 20.90 6.47 1.68
CA ARG A 251 19.71 5.91 0.99
C ARG A 251 20.06 5.35 -0.40
N ASN A 252 20.97 6.02 -1.09
CA ASN A 252 21.41 5.61 -2.42
C ASN A 252 22.17 4.26 -2.40
N GLU A 253 22.81 3.87 -1.29
CA GLU A 253 23.44 2.54 -1.15
C GLU A 253 22.39 1.44 -1.33
N LEU A 254 21.25 1.53 -0.62
CA LEU A 254 20.14 0.57 -0.75
C LEU A 254 19.59 0.50 -2.19
N ILE A 255 19.44 1.65 -2.85
CA ILE A 255 18.96 1.72 -4.24
C ILE A 255 19.96 1.04 -5.19
N GLN A 256 21.26 1.19 -4.95
CA GLN A 256 22.29 0.54 -5.75
C GLN A 256 22.33 -0.98 -5.53
N ILE A 257 22.19 -1.45 -4.28
CA ILE A 257 22.04 -2.88 -3.95
C ILE A 257 20.82 -3.45 -4.66
N LEU A 258 19.68 -2.75 -4.60
CA LEU A 258 18.44 -3.11 -5.29
C LEU A 258 18.65 -3.22 -6.80
N ASN A 259 19.27 -2.22 -7.43
CA ASN A 259 19.54 -2.25 -8.87
C ASN A 259 20.42 -3.46 -9.27
N ARG A 260 21.50 -3.73 -8.53
CA ARG A 260 22.38 -4.89 -8.81
C ARG A 260 21.63 -6.21 -8.65
N THR A 261 20.87 -6.35 -7.57
CA THR A 261 20.11 -7.56 -7.24
C THR A 261 19.03 -7.82 -8.29
N LEU A 262 18.20 -6.83 -8.62
CA LEU A 262 17.14 -6.98 -9.62
C LEU A 262 17.70 -7.21 -11.02
N THR A 263 18.85 -6.61 -11.36
CA THR A 263 19.54 -6.89 -12.64
C THR A 263 19.96 -8.35 -12.73
N ALA A 264 20.53 -8.90 -11.66
CA ALA A 264 20.90 -10.31 -11.60
C ALA A 264 19.67 -11.22 -11.73
N VAL A 265 18.61 -10.97 -10.95
CA VAL A 265 17.36 -11.73 -11.02
C VAL A 265 16.75 -11.67 -12.43
N ALA A 266 16.66 -10.49 -13.04
CA ALA A 266 16.09 -10.32 -14.39
C ALA A 266 16.84 -11.12 -15.47
N LYS A 267 18.16 -11.29 -15.32
CA LYS A 267 18.99 -12.10 -16.23
C LYS A 267 18.60 -13.59 -16.22
N PHE A 268 18.13 -14.10 -15.08
CA PHE A 268 17.74 -15.50 -14.91
C PHE A 268 16.23 -15.76 -15.06
N GLN A 269 15.47 -14.78 -15.58
CA GLN A 269 14.06 -15.01 -15.92
C GLN A 269 13.95 -15.99 -17.08
N ASP A 270 13.29 -17.13 -16.86
CA ASP A 270 13.20 -18.19 -17.87
C ASP A 270 12.44 -17.70 -19.12
N SER A 271 12.99 -18.00 -20.29
CA SER A 271 12.43 -17.57 -21.56
C SER A 271 11.17 -18.36 -21.97
N LYS A 272 10.99 -19.58 -21.47
CA LYS A 272 9.88 -20.47 -21.87
C LYS A 272 8.61 -20.22 -21.05
N THR A 273 8.78 -20.05 -19.74
CA THR A 273 7.71 -19.89 -18.75
C THR A 273 7.53 -18.44 -18.31
N ASN A 274 8.51 -17.57 -18.56
CA ASN A 274 8.59 -16.17 -18.12
C ASN A 274 8.71 -15.98 -16.60
N VAL A 275 8.98 -17.04 -15.84
CA VAL A 275 9.12 -17.02 -14.37
C VAL A 275 10.50 -17.55 -13.96
N TRP A 276 10.72 -17.79 -12.67
CA TRP A 276 12.01 -18.21 -12.12
C TRP A 276 11.94 -19.61 -11.51
N TYR A 277 13.09 -20.28 -11.53
CA TYR A 277 13.29 -21.59 -10.90
C TYR A 277 13.58 -21.48 -9.40
N ASP A 278 13.30 -22.55 -8.64
CA ASP A 278 13.57 -22.62 -7.19
C ASP A 278 15.07 -22.46 -6.89
N VAL A 279 15.94 -23.14 -7.62
CA VAL A 279 17.38 -22.77 -7.67
C VAL A 279 17.62 -21.95 -8.92
N VAL A 280 17.83 -20.64 -8.74
CA VAL A 280 17.64 -19.60 -9.78
C VAL A 280 18.53 -19.78 -11.01
N ASP A 281 19.80 -20.15 -10.82
CA ASP A 281 20.79 -20.26 -11.89
C ASP A 281 20.82 -21.62 -12.58
N LEU A 282 20.11 -22.62 -12.04
CA LEU A 282 20.13 -24.01 -12.50
C LEU A 282 18.86 -24.41 -13.25
N GLY A 283 18.27 -23.49 -14.04
CA GLY A 283 17.01 -23.74 -14.76
C GLY A 283 17.06 -24.88 -15.80
N THR A 284 18.25 -25.31 -16.23
CA THR A 284 18.44 -26.45 -17.13
C THR A 284 18.81 -27.75 -16.41
N ARG A 285 18.98 -27.72 -15.08
CA ARG A 285 19.32 -28.93 -14.31
C ARG A 285 18.05 -29.74 -14.07
N GLU A 286 18.10 -31.02 -14.42
CA GLU A 286 17.01 -31.97 -14.16
C GLU A 286 16.63 -32.00 -12.67
N GLY A 287 15.33 -32.08 -12.40
CA GLY A 287 14.76 -32.04 -11.05
C GLY A 287 14.40 -30.63 -10.57
N ASN A 288 14.96 -29.57 -11.16
CA ASN A 288 14.58 -28.20 -10.83
C ASN A 288 13.19 -27.86 -11.39
N TYR A 289 12.51 -26.90 -10.78
CA TYR A 289 11.16 -26.49 -11.17
C TYR A 289 10.97 -24.99 -11.05
N VAL A 290 10.03 -24.44 -11.83
CA VAL A 290 9.60 -23.05 -11.70
C VAL A 290 8.76 -22.89 -10.43
N GLU A 291 9.09 -21.90 -9.61
CA GLU A 291 8.57 -21.77 -8.25
C GLU A 291 7.79 -20.48 -8.07
N ALA A 292 6.59 -20.61 -7.49
CA ALA A 292 5.59 -19.55 -7.49
C ALA A 292 5.88 -18.42 -6.50
N SER A 293 6.40 -18.73 -5.31
CA SER A 293 6.65 -17.69 -4.30
C SER A 293 7.79 -16.76 -4.73
N ALA A 294 8.96 -17.29 -5.07
CA ALA A 294 10.11 -16.55 -5.59
C ALA A 294 9.74 -15.68 -6.79
N SER A 295 9.05 -16.27 -7.77
CA SER A 295 8.61 -15.54 -8.96
C SER A 295 7.67 -14.39 -8.63
N SER A 296 6.76 -14.59 -7.66
CA SER A 296 5.86 -13.52 -7.20
C SER A 296 6.64 -12.41 -6.51
N MET A 297 7.60 -12.74 -5.64
CA MET A 297 8.44 -11.77 -4.94
C MET A 297 9.29 -10.94 -5.90
N PHE A 298 9.84 -11.56 -6.96
CA PHE A 298 10.60 -10.85 -7.99
C PHE A 298 9.71 -9.91 -8.81
N VAL A 299 8.51 -10.36 -9.20
CA VAL A 299 7.54 -9.50 -9.89
C VAL A 299 7.14 -8.31 -9.02
N TYR A 300 6.82 -8.54 -7.75
CA TYR A 300 6.50 -7.48 -6.79
C TYR A 300 7.64 -6.46 -6.66
N ALA A 301 8.85 -6.92 -6.38
CA ALA A 301 9.99 -6.04 -6.16
C ALA A 301 10.34 -5.23 -7.42
N MET A 302 10.32 -5.84 -8.61
CA MET A 302 10.55 -5.12 -9.86
C MET A 302 9.42 -4.12 -10.16
N ALA A 303 8.15 -4.51 -9.96
CA ALA A 303 7.00 -3.64 -10.21
C ALA A 303 7.04 -2.40 -9.32
N LYS A 304 7.26 -2.60 -8.01
CA LYS A 304 7.38 -1.51 -7.03
C LYS A 304 8.59 -0.62 -7.30
N ALA A 305 9.74 -1.21 -7.60
CA ALA A 305 10.95 -0.44 -7.93
C ALA A 305 10.78 0.41 -9.19
N VAL A 306 10.07 -0.08 -10.22
CA VAL A 306 9.73 0.69 -11.42
C VAL A 306 8.76 1.82 -11.08
N ARG A 307 7.68 1.53 -10.33
CA ARG A 307 6.68 2.54 -9.94
C ARG A 307 7.30 3.68 -9.13
N LYS A 308 8.13 3.35 -8.15
CA LYS A 308 8.80 4.33 -7.28
C LYS A 308 10.03 4.97 -7.93
N GLY A 309 10.41 4.55 -9.15
CA GLY A 309 11.51 5.14 -9.92
C GLY A 309 12.90 4.78 -9.39
N TYR A 310 13.03 3.70 -8.60
CA TYR A 310 14.30 3.23 -8.05
C TYR A 310 15.16 2.52 -9.11
N VAL A 311 14.53 1.95 -10.13
CA VAL A 311 15.19 1.26 -11.25
C VAL A 311 14.70 1.81 -12.60
N ALA A 312 15.44 1.50 -13.67
CA ALA A 312 15.07 1.90 -15.01
C ALA A 312 13.71 1.31 -15.45
N LYS A 313 12.94 2.09 -16.24
CA LYS A 313 11.64 1.65 -16.79
C LYS A 313 11.74 0.39 -17.68
N THR A 314 12.93 0.03 -18.15
CA THR A 314 13.16 -1.19 -18.94
C THR A 314 12.80 -2.47 -18.18
N PHE A 315 12.84 -2.46 -16.85
CA PHE A 315 12.37 -3.56 -16.01
C PHE A 315 10.87 -3.85 -16.15
N GLN A 316 10.07 -2.91 -16.67
CA GLN A 316 8.64 -3.14 -16.92
C GLN A 316 8.41 -4.34 -17.83
N LYS A 317 9.30 -4.59 -18.81
CA LYS A 317 9.21 -5.78 -19.67
C LYS A 317 9.35 -7.08 -18.88
N ASN A 318 10.21 -7.11 -17.86
CA ASN A 318 10.37 -8.27 -16.98
C ASN A 318 9.14 -8.47 -16.09
N VAL A 319 8.57 -7.37 -15.57
CA VAL A 319 7.33 -7.36 -14.79
C VAL A 319 6.16 -7.92 -15.62
N ASP A 320 5.94 -7.41 -16.83
CA ASP A 320 4.82 -7.82 -17.69
C ASP A 320 4.91 -9.30 -18.06
N ARG A 321 6.12 -9.76 -18.44
CA ARG A 321 6.40 -11.18 -18.73
C ARG A 321 6.23 -12.03 -17.49
N GLY A 322 6.76 -11.58 -16.35
CA GLY A 322 6.69 -12.26 -15.07
C GLY A 322 5.25 -12.47 -14.63
N PHE A 323 4.44 -11.40 -14.62
CA PHE A 323 3.04 -11.48 -14.24
C PHE A 323 2.20 -12.32 -15.21
N ALA A 324 2.50 -12.29 -16.52
CA ALA A 324 1.89 -13.21 -17.47
C ALA A 324 2.25 -14.68 -17.18
N GLY A 325 3.50 -14.95 -16.84
CA GLY A 325 3.98 -16.26 -16.42
C GLY A 325 3.35 -16.72 -15.09
N LEU A 326 3.22 -15.84 -14.09
CA LEU A 326 2.55 -16.16 -12.82
C LEU A 326 1.13 -16.69 -13.06
N LYS A 327 0.35 -15.98 -13.87
CA LYS A 327 -1.02 -16.37 -14.23
C LYS A 327 -1.06 -17.71 -14.96
N LYS A 328 -0.13 -17.93 -15.89
CA LYS A 328 -0.13 -19.13 -16.74
C LYS A 328 0.34 -20.38 -15.99
N GLU A 329 1.40 -20.25 -15.20
CA GLU A 329 2.13 -21.41 -14.65
C GLU A 329 1.63 -21.85 -13.28
N PHE A 330 0.99 -20.94 -12.53
CA PHE A 330 0.69 -21.13 -11.11
C PHE A 330 -0.77 -20.95 -10.74
N ILE A 331 -1.56 -20.20 -11.50
CA ILE A 331 -2.95 -19.86 -11.13
C ILE A 331 -3.96 -20.85 -11.74
N THR A 332 -4.86 -21.37 -10.90
CA THR A 332 -6.02 -22.16 -11.31
C THR A 332 -7.30 -21.61 -10.69
N GLN A 333 -8.43 -21.65 -11.41
CA GLN A 333 -9.69 -21.15 -10.86
C GLN A 333 -10.20 -22.07 -9.74
N ALA A 334 -10.65 -21.48 -8.65
CA ALA A 334 -11.14 -22.17 -7.45
C ALA A 334 -12.60 -21.83 -7.09
N GLY A 335 -13.36 -21.22 -8.01
CA GLY A 335 -14.76 -20.81 -7.84
C GLY A 335 -15.01 -19.40 -8.39
N PRO A 336 -16.23 -18.85 -8.25
CA PRO A 336 -16.52 -17.46 -8.59
C PRO A 336 -15.58 -16.53 -7.81
N ASP A 337 -14.84 -15.69 -8.54
CA ASP A 337 -13.86 -14.73 -8.00
C ASP A 337 -12.84 -15.34 -7.02
N ARG A 338 -12.42 -16.58 -7.25
CA ARG A 338 -11.45 -17.29 -6.39
C ARG A 338 -10.45 -18.04 -7.22
N VAL A 339 -9.20 -18.02 -6.78
CA VAL A 339 -8.09 -18.73 -7.43
C VAL A 339 -7.25 -19.48 -6.42
N ASP A 340 -6.59 -20.53 -6.88
CA ASP A 340 -5.53 -21.25 -6.16
C ASP A 340 -4.16 -20.92 -6.77
N LEU A 341 -3.14 -20.85 -5.92
CA LEU A 341 -1.73 -20.70 -6.30
C LEU A 341 -1.00 -22.02 -6.13
N ASN A 342 -0.52 -22.58 -7.22
CA ASN A 342 0.18 -23.85 -7.26
C ASN A 342 1.70 -23.66 -7.28
N LYS A 343 2.45 -24.75 -7.05
CA LYS A 343 3.92 -24.79 -7.15
C LYS A 343 4.66 -23.88 -6.16
N VAL A 344 4.19 -23.82 -4.91
CA VAL A 344 4.86 -23.08 -3.84
C VAL A 344 5.64 -24.05 -2.97
N VAL A 345 6.95 -23.85 -2.81
CA VAL A 345 7.73 -24.69 -1.88
C VAL A 345 7.38 -24.38 -0.43
N GLU A 346 7.09 -25.39 0.39
CA GLU A 346 6.56 -25.23 1.76
C GLU A 346 7.60 -24.58 2.68
N VAL A 347 8.84 -25.06 2.65
CA VAL A 347 9.92 -24.57 3.49
C VAL A 347 11.28 -24.93 2.87
N SER A 348 12.29 -24.10 3.11
CA SER A 348 13.69 -24.51 2.96
C SER A 348 14.51 -23.79 4.01
N GLY A 349 15.60 -24.39 4.48
CA GLY A 349 16.49 -23.81 5.48
C GLY A 349 17.81 -24.54 5.55
N LEU A 350 18.69 -24.09 6.44
CA LEU A 350 20.06 -24.62 6.54
C LEU A 350 20.32 -25.18 7.95
N GLY A 351 21.14 -26.23 8.04
CA GLY A 351 21.52 -26.86 9.32
C GLY A 351 20.35 -27.51 10.07
N GLY A 352 20.35 -27.41 11.40
CA GLY A 352 19.31 -27.96 12.27
C GLY A 352 19.49 -29.45 12.61
N LYS A 353 18.58 -29.99 13.44
CA LYS A 353 18.65 -31.38 13.96
C LYS A 353 18.49 -32.43 12.87
N LYS A 354 17.40 -32.36 12.09
CA LYS A 354 17.30 -33.06 10.81
C LYS A 354 18.13 -32.24 9.84
N TYR A 355 19.36 -32.68 9.61
CA TYR A 355 20.35 -31.81 9.01
C TYR A 355 20.02 -31.46 7.56
N ARG A 356 19.99 -30.17 7.28
CA ARG A 356 19.75 -29.61 5.95
C ARG A 356 21.07 -29.08 5.43
N ASP A 357 21.63 -29.74 4.43
CA ASP A 357 23.00 -29.51 3.98
C ASP A 357 23.13 -28.42 2.91
N GLY A 358 21.99 -27.83 2.50
CA GLY A 358 21.94 -26.79 1.48
C GLY A 358 22.32 -27.27 0.07
N SER A 359 22.35 -28.59 -0.19
CA SER A 359 22.56 -29.15 -1.53
C SER A 359 21.36 -28.92 -2.44
N PHE A 360 21.56 -29.05 -3.75
CA PHE A 360 20.47 -29.02 -4.72
C PHE A 360 19.44 -30.11 -4.40
N GLU A 361 19.89 -31.32 -4.08
CA GLU A 361 19.05 -32.45 -3.72
C GLU A 361 18.21 -32.14 -2.48
N TYR A 362 18.78 -31.43 -1.50
CA TYR A 362 18.02 -30.95 -0.35
C TYR A 362 16.91 -29.97 -0.76
N TYR A 363 17.21 -28.90 -1.52
CA TYR A 363 16.19 -27.95 -1.96
C TYR A 363 15.07 -28.64 -2.77
N MET A 364 15.43 -29.58 -3.66
CA MET A 364 14.46 -30.32 -4.47
C MET A 364 13.67 -31.36 -3.67
N SER A 365 14.13 -31.74 -2.47
CA SER A 365 13.43 -32.67 -1.59
C SER A 365 12.29 -32.02 -0.79
N GLU A 366 12.29 -30.68 -0.70
CA GLU A 366 11.29 -29.98 0.09
C GLU A 366 9.91 -30.02 -0.58
N PRO A 367 8.81 -30.18 0.18
CA PRO A 367 7.49 -30.33 -0.41
C PRO A 367 7.04 -29.09 -1.18
N VAL A 368 6.39 -29.31 -2.32
CA VAL A 368 5.73 -28.28 -3.11
C VAL A 368 4.22 -28.39 -2.91
N ARG A 369 3.58 -27.28 -2.57
CA ARG A 369 2.19 -27.19 -2.13
C ARG A 369 1.41 -26.19 -2.97
N THR A 370 0.10 -26.40 -3.02
CA THR A 370 -0.87 -25.40 -3.43
C THR A 370 -1.25 -24.57 -2.20
N ASN A 371 -1.36 -23.25 -2.38
CA ASN A 371 -1.82 -22.30 -1.37
C ASN A 371 -0.98 -22.27 -0.07
N ASP A 372 0.32 -22.54 -0.16
CA ASP A 372 1.21 -22.24 0.97
C ASP A 372 1.22 -20.72 1.25
N PRO A 373 1.12 -20.29 2.53
CA PRO A 373 0.98 -18.88 2.91
C PRO A 373 2.08 -17.96 2.36
N LYS A 374 3.33 -18.46 2.24
CA LYS A 374 4.47 -17.65 1.77
C LYS A 374 4.26 -17.22 0.32
N GLY A 375 3.76 -18.15 -0.49
CA GLY A 375 3.41 -17.89 -1.89
C GLY A 375 2.14 -17.08 -2.03
N VAL A 376 1.09 -17.40 -1.25
CA VAL A 376 -0.20 -16.68 -1.29
C VAL A 376 -0.01 -15.19 -0.98
N GLY A 377 0.69 -14.86 0.10
CA GLY A 377 1.00 -13.47 0.45
C GLY A 377 1.85 -12.77 -0.62
N ALA A 378 2.93 -13.40 -1.08
CA ALA A 378 3.78 -12.85 -2.13
C ALA A 378 3.04 -12.62 -3.46
N PHE A 379 2.14 -13.53 -3.83
CA PHE A 379 1.31 -13.38 -5.04
C PHE A 379 0.32 -12.23 -4.91
N MET A 380 -0.36 -12.08 -3.76
CA MET A 380 -1.25 -10.94 -3.52
C MET A 380 -0.51 -9.60 -3.65
N LEU A 381 0.70 -9.50 -3.09
CA LEU A 381 1.54 -8.32 -3.22
C LEU A 381 1.91 -8.06 -4.68
N ALA A 382 2.37 -9.08 -5.41
CA ALA A 382 2.72 -8.96 -6.83
C ALA A 382 1.53 -8.55 -7.71
N ALA A 383 0.38 -9.21 -7.53
CA ALA A 383 -0.83 -8.93 -8.28
C ALA A 383 -1.34 -7.52 -7.98
N SER A 384 -1.41 -7.14 -6.70
CA SER A 384 -1.87 -5.82 -6.25
C SER A 384 -0.99 -4.70 -6.81
N GLU A 385 0.33 -4.86 -6.78
CA GLU A 385 1.30 -3.88 -7.29
C GLU A 385 1.24 -3.73 -8.83
N VAL A 386 1.04 -4.84 -9.55
CA VAL A 386 0.89 -4.82 -11.01
C VAL A 386 -0.46 -4.25 -11.42
N GLU A 387 -1.54 -4.58 -10.70
CA GLU A 387 -2.90 -4.08 -10.94
C GLU A 387 -3.02 -2.58 -10.64
N PHE A 388 -2.38 -2.12 -9.56
CA PHE A 388 -2.22 -0.69 -9.24
C PHE A 388 -1.70 0.13 -10.42
N SER A 389 -0.77 -0.45 -11.19
CA SER A 389 -0.08 0.25 -12.27
C SER A 389 -0.81 0.22 -13.63
N LYS A 390 -1.98 -0.43 -13.72
CA LYS A 390 -2.72 -0.63 -14.99
C LYS A 390 -3.69 0.49 -15.37
N ASN A 391 -4.07 1.36 -14.44
CA ASN A 391 -5.01 2.44 -14.75
C ASN A 391 -4.47 3.34 -15.87
N PRO A 392 -5.33 3.87 -16.77
CA PRO A 392 -4.89 4.76 -17.84
C PRO A 392 -4.15 5.96 -17.26
N LYS A 393 -2.82 5.96 -17.40
CA LYS A 393 -1.99 7.07 -16.92
C LYS A 393 -2.13 8.25 -17.87
N SER A 394 -2.23 9.46 -17.31
CA SER A 394 -2.09 10.68 -18.11
C SER A 394 -0.80 10.64 -18.93
N ARG A 395 -0.85 11.13 -20.17
CA ARG A 395 0.34 11.28 -21.02
C ARG A 395 1.36 12.24 -20.44
N LYS A 396 0.95 13.10 -19.49
CA LYS A 396 1.81 14.06 -18.79
C LYS A 396 1.90 13.69 -17.31
N LYS A 397 3.08 13.89 -16.71
CA LYS A 397 3.26 13.80 -15.26
C LYS A 397 2.49 14.96 -14.62
N VAL A 398 1.51 14.65 -13.75
CA VAL A 398 0.72 15.66 -13.04
C VAL A 398 1.17 15.71 -11.59
N VAL A 399 1.69 16.85 -11.14
CA VAL A 399 1.97 17.08 -9.72
C VAL A 399 0.68 17.52 -9.03
N VAL A 400 0.30 16.78 -7.99
CA VAL A 400 -0.88 17.01 -7.16
C VAL A 400 -0.40 17.59 -5.84
N THR A 401 -0.65 18.88 -5.65
CA THR A 401 -0.21 19.60 -4.46
C THR A 401 -1.37 19.73 -3.49
N LEU A 402 -1.18 19.22 -2.29
CA LEU A 402 -2.07 19.42 -1.15
C LEU A 402 -1.59 20.62 -0.35
N ASP A 403 -2.51 21.48 0.02
CA ASP A 403 -2.25 22.56 0.96
C ASP A 403 -2.01 22.03 2.38
N ASN A 404 -1.00 22.58 3.04
CA ASN A 404 -0.83 22.49 4.50
C ASN A 404 -0.41 23.86 5.07
N PHE A 405 -0.79 24.94 4.39
CA PHE A 405 -0.53 26.31 4.82
C PHE A 405 -1.77 26.90 5.51
N TYR A 406 -2.95 26.71 4.91
CA TYR A 406 -4.24 27.14 5.45
C TYR A 406 -4.82 26.13 6.44
N ASN A 407 -4.73 24.82 6.15
CA ASN A 407 -4.95 23.77 7.14
C ASN A 407 -3.59 23.33 7.68
N ASN A 408 -3.23 23.79 8.88
CA ASN A 408 -1.89 23.67 9.45
C ASN A 408 -1.97 23.39 10.95
N GLU A 409 -2.62 22.27 11.26
CA GLU A 409 -2.76 21.78 12.63
C GLU A 409 -1.62 20.85 13.04
N TYR A 410 -1.34 20.78 14.35
CA TYR A 410 -0.27 19.97 14.91
C TYR A 410 -0.76 19.05 16.04
N LYS A 411 -0.27 17.82 16.06
CA LYS A 411 -0.50 16.87 17.17
C LYS A 411 0.80 16.25 17.65
N LYS A 412 0.81 15.82 18.91
CA LYS A 412 1.90 14.99 19.43
C LYS A 412 1.80 13.59 18.83
N THR A 413 2.88 13.12 18.22
CA THR A 413 2.98 11.76 17.69
C THR A 413 3.35 10.75 18.78
N ALA A 414 3.39 9.47 18.43
CA ALA A 414 3.84 8.40 19.32
C ALA A 414 5.25 8.62 19.88
N SER A 415 6.12 9.31 19.14
CA SER A 415 7.46 9.70 19.58
C SER A 415 7.47 10.88 20.57
N GLY A 416 6.33 11.53 20.79
CA GLY A 416 6.19 12.76 21.55
C GLY A 416 6.52 14.04 20.79
N ARG A 417 6.97 13.94 19.52
CA ARG A 417 7.20 15.10 18.66
C ARG A 417 5.90 15.75 18.24
N LEU A 418 5.91 17.07 18.15
CA LEU A 418 4.82 17.83 17.56
C LEU A 418 5.00 17.82 16.03
N GLU A 419 4.05 17.24 15.32
CA GLU A 419 4.09 17.12 13.85
C GLU A 419 2.75 17.55 13.23
N PRO A 420 2.79 18.06 11.99
CA PRO A 420 1.58 18.38 11.22
C PRO A 420 0.65 17.17 11.16
N TYR A 421 -0.65 17.41 11.26
CA TYR A 421 -1.67 16.39 11.07
C TYR A 421 -2.91 16.99 10.40
N HIS A 422 -3.90 16.12 10.16
CA HIS A 422 -5.18 16.44 9.53
C HIS A 422 -5.06 16.59 8.02
N TYR A 423 -5.81 15.77 7.29
CA TYR A 423 -5.88 15.76 5.83
C TYR A 423 -4.56 15.63 5.07
N LEU A 424 -3.52 15.01 5.66
CA LEU A 424 -2.23 14.81 5.00
C LEU A 424 -2.14 13.51 4.19
N TRP A 425 -1.32 13.52 3.14
CA TRP A 425 -1.06 12.35 2.29
C TRP A 425 -0.52 11.13 3.02
N ASP A 426 0.26 11.32 4.07
CA ASP A 426 0.86 10.28 4.90
C ASP A 426 -0.01 9.88 6.11
N GLY A 427 -1.10 10.62 6.37
CA GLY A 427 -2.07 10.30 7.41
C GLY A 427 -2.88 9.04 7.07
N GLN A 428 -2.65 7.96 7.83
CA GLN A 428 -3.38 6.68 7.69
C GLN A 428 -4.53 6.53 8.70
N ASP A 429 -4.62 7.42 9.68
CA ASP A 429 -5.75 7.45 10.61
C ASP A 429 -7.01 7.95 9.92
N ASN A 430 -8.14 7.97 10.64
CA ASN A 430 -9.43 8.38 10.07
C ASN A 430 -9.33 9.73 9.35
N ASN A 431 -8.54 10.66 9.88
CA ASN A 431 -8.50 12.07 9.49
C ASN A 431 -7.53 12.35 8.32
N GLY A 432 -6.83 11.35 7.79
CA GLY A 432 -5.83 11.54 6.75
C GLY A 432 -6.34 11.32 5.31
N PHE A 433 -5.47 11.59 4.35
CA PHE A 433 -5.71 11.43 2.90
C PHE A 433 -4.87 10.32 2.27
N SER A 434 -4.37 9.36 3.04
CA SER A 434 -3.54 8.28 2.48
C SER A 434 -4.22 7.47 1.37
N LEU A 435 -5.53 7.17 1.49
CA LEU A 435 -6.25 6.47 0.42
C LEU A 435 -6.48 7.38 -0.79
N LEU A 436 -6.86 8.65 -0.59
CA LEU A 436 -7.02 9.60 -1.68
C LEU A 436 -5.71 9.83 -2.45
N GLY A 437 -4.60 10.01 -1.73
CA GLY A 437 -3.26 10.12 -2.30
C GLY A 437 -2.90 8.88 -3.11
N ARG A 438 -3.23 7.69 -2.59
CA ARG A 438 -3.05 6.43 -3.30
C ARG A 438 -3.86 6.37 -4.60
N VAL A 439 -5.11 6.84 -4.62
CA VAL A 439 -5.92 6.94 -5.85
C VAL A 439 -5.26 7.89 -6.85
N PHE A 440 -4.75 9.06 -6.42
CA PHE A 440 -3.98 9.95 -7.31
C PHE A 440 -2.76 9.25 -7.93
N GLU A 441 -1.98 8.52 -7.15
CA GLU A 441 -0.83 7.76 -7.65
C GLU A 441 -1.22 6.69 -8.68
N GLN A 442 -2.35 5.99 -8.50
CA GLN A 442 -2.86 5.01 -9.46
C GLN A 442 -3.12 5.64 -10.84
N TYR A 443 -3.66 6.85 -10.88
CA TYR A 443 -3.89 7.60 -12.12
C TYR A 443 -2.65 8.38 -12.62
N GLY A 444 -1.49 8.18 -11.99
CA GLY A 444 -0.21 8.75 -12.41
C GLY A 444 0.11 10.13 -11.82
N GLY A 445 -0.60 10.54 -10.77
CA GLY A 445 -0.30 11.73 -9.98
C GLY A 445 1.00 11.57 -9.18
N GLN A 446 1.77 12.64 -9.06
CA GLN A 446 2.87 12.75 -8.11
C GLN A 446 2.41 13.63 -6.95
N LEU A 447 2.39 13.08 -5.75
CA LEU A 447 1.97 13.81 -4.56
C LEU A 447 3.03 14.84 -4.15
N ASN A 448 2.55 15.99 -3.68
CA ASN A 448 3.33 17.06 -3.11
C ASN A 448 2.52 17.74 -2.00
N THR A 449 3.19 18.33 -1.02
CA THR A 449 2.57 19.13 0.04
C THR A 449 3.16 20.53 0.04
N LEU A 450 2.31 21.56 0.01
CA LEU A 450 2.71 22.96 0.07
C LEU A 450 2.55 23.47 1.50
N ARG A 451 3.67 23.77 2.16
CA ARG A 451 3.72 24.29 3.54
C ARG A 451 3.89 25.81 3.62
N GLU A 452 4.21 26.43 2.49
CA GLU A 452 4.46 27.86 2.38
C GLU A 452 3.25 28.57 1.77
N LYS A 453 3.18 29.89 1.95
CA LYS A 453 2.11 30.71 1.37
C LYS A 453 2.05 30.51 -0.15
N PRO A 454 0.88 30.19 -0.72
CA PRO A 454 0.74 30.00 -2.16
C PRO A 454 1.00 31.30 -2.93
N ASP A 455 1.71 31.17 -4.05
CA ASP A 455 1.93 32.25 -5.00
C ASP A 455 2.16 31.68 -6.40
N ARG A 456 2.46 32.54 -7.38
CA ARG A 456 2.76 32.10 -8.75
C ARG A 456 3.98 31.18 -8.86
N SER A 457 4.96 31.34 -7.98
CA SER A 457 6.22 30.59 -8.00
C SER A 457 6.01 29.19 -7.43
N SER A 458 5.41 29.09 -6.24
CA SER A 458 5.17 27.84 -5.53
C SER A 458 4.20 26.92 -6.28
N LEU A 459 3.24 27.48 -7.03
CA LEU A 459 2.28 26.70 -7.84
C LEU A 459 2.76 26.38 -9.27
N LYS A 460 3.91 26.88 -9.72
CA LYS A 460 4.37 26.72 -11.11
C LYS A 460 4.52 25.27 -11.55
N GLY A 461 4.91 24.38 -10.63
CA GLY A 461 5.09 22.94 -10.89
C GLY A 461 3.82 22.10 -10.73
N SER A 462 2.78 22.66 -10.11
CA SER A 462 1.56 21.96 -9.74
C SER A 462 0.56 21.96 -10.89
N GLY A 463 0.03 20.79 -11.23
CA GLY A 463 -1.08 20.64 -12.17
C GLY A 463 -2.44 20.68 -11.46
N ILE A 464 -2.48 20.15 -10.24
CA ILE A 464 -3.64 20.16 -9.35
C ILE A 464 -3.21 20.77 -8.02
N TYR A 465 -4.04 21.65 -7.45
CA TYR A 465 -3.86 22.22 -6.12
C TYR A 465 -5.14 22.01 -5.32
N ILE A 466 -5.02 21.39 -4.14
CA ILE A 466 -6.12 21.03 -3.26
C ILE A 466 -5.98 21.87 -2.00
N ILE A 467 -6.99 22.69 -1.70
CA ILE A 467 -7.12 23.37 -0.41
C ILE A 467 -8.24 22.68 0.35
N VAL A 468 -7.94 22.29 1.57
CA VAL A 468 -8.85 21.59 2.48
C VAL A 468 -8.97 22.37 3.77
N ASP A 469 -10.18 22.46 4.32
CA ASP A 469 -10.49 22.87 5.70
C ASP A 469 -9.58 23.97 6.31
N PRO A 470 -9.53 25.20 5.75
CA PRO A 470 -8.75 26.30 6.33
C PRO A 470 -9.03 26.50 7.83
N ASP A 471 -7.98 26.58 8.64
CA ASP A 471 -8.09 26.60 10.10
C ASP A 471 -8.73 27.89 10.62
N THR A 472 -9.46 27.77 11.73
CA THR A 472 -9.84 28.91 12.57
C THR A 472 -8.95 28.99 13.82
N GLU A 473 -9.19 29.99 14.66
CA GLU A 473 -8.51 30.17 15.96
C GLU A 473 -8.85 29.04 16.96
N LYS A 474 -9.86 28.21 16.65
CA LYS A 474 -10.23 27.04 17.44
C LYS A 474 -9.28 25.87 17.20
N GLU A 475 -8.78 25.72 15.98
CA GLU A 475 -7.91 24.60 15.56
C GLU A 475 -6.42 24.93 15.75
N THR A 476 -6.02 26.19 15.54
CA THR A 476 -4.62 26.61 15.65
C THR A 476 -4.48 28.01 16.25
N GLU A 477 -3.39 28.26 17.00
CA GLU A 477 -3.17 29.55 17.69
C GLU A 477 -2.94 30.72 16.74
N SER A 478 -2.51 30.46 15.51
CA SER A 478 -2.16 31.49 14.52
C SER A 478 -2.56 31.02 13.11
N PRO A 479 -3.87 30.98 12.80
CA PRO A 479 -4.36 30.53 11.52
C PRO A 479 -3.89 31.45 10.39
N ASN A 480 -3.55 30.86 9.25
CA ASN A 480 -3.25 31.61 8.04
C ASN A 480 -4.55 31.90 7.30
N TYR A 481 -4.78 33.16 6.95
CA TYR A 481 -6.00 33.56 6.25
C TYR A 481 -5.75 33.82 4.76
N MET A 482 -6.74 33.47 3.94
CA MET A 482 -6.75 33.84 2.53
C MET A 482 -6.81 35.36 2.39
N ASP A 483 -5.98 35.91 1.49
CA ASP A 483 -6.00 37.33 1.13
C ASP A 483 -6.20 37.51 -0.38
N GLU A 484 -6.56 38.73 -0.77
CA GLU A 484 -6.87 39.07 -2.17
C GLU A 484 -5.69 38.86 -3.12
N ALA A 485 -4.47 39.14 -2.67
CA ALA A 485 -3.27 39.00 -3.50
C ALA A 485 -3.01 37.54 -3.85
N THR A 486 -3.09 36.67 -2.85
CA THR A 486 -2.93 35.21 -2.98
C THR A 486 -4.07 34.60 -3.79
N ALA A 487 -5.31 35.01 -3.51
CA ALA A 487 -6.48 34.57 -4.26
C ALA A 487 -6.35 34.89 -5.76
N LYS A 488 -5.84 36.08 -6.08
CA LYS A 488 -5.57 36.49 -7.47
C LYS A 488 -4.47 35.64 -8.11
N ASP A 489 -3.40 35.34 -7.40
CA ASP A 489 -2.31 34.51 -7.93
C ASP A 489 -2.76 33.07 -8.21
N ILE A 490 -3.57 32.48 -7.31
CA ILE A 490 -4.21 31.18 -7.52
C ILE A 490 -5.16 31.25 -8.73
N ALA A 491 -6.02 32.27 -8.82
CA ALA A 491 -6.93 32.43 -9.95
C ALA A 491 -6.20 32.59 -11.29
N ASP A 492 -5.09 33.33 -11.32
CA ASP A 492 -4.23 33.46 -12.49
C ASP A 492 -3.57 32.14 -12.88
N TRP A 493 -3.18 31.31 -11.90
CA TRP A 493 -2.69 29.95 -12.13
C TRP A 493 -3.79 29.04 -12.72
N VAL A 494 -5.01 29.06 -12.17
CA VAL A 494 -6.17 28.35 -12.74
C VAL A 494 -6.42 28.82 -14.18
N LYS A 495 -6.41 30.13 -14.42
CA LYS A 495 -6.64 30.71 -15.76
C LYS A 495 -5.69 30.14 -16.82
N ARG A 496 -4.46 29.80 -16.44
CA ARG A 496 -3.43 29.23 -17.33
C ARG A 496 -3.58 27.72 -17.58
N GLY A 497 -4.37 27.00 -16.78
CA GLY A 497 -4.59 25.56 -16.94
C GLY A 497 -4.57 24.75 -15.65
N GLY A 498 -4.33 25.39 -14.50
CA GLY A 498 -4.38 24.73 -13.20
C GLY A 498 -5.77 24.19 -12.86
N VAL A 499 -5.80 23.12 -12.07
CA VAL A 499 -7.03 22.53 -11.52
C VAL A 499 -7.08 22.76 -10.02
N LEU A 500 -8.00 23.61 -9.59
CA LEU A 500 -8.22 23.91 -8.17
C LEU A 500 -9.30 23.00 -7.60
N VAL A 501 -9.02 22.37 -6.47
CA VAL A 501 -9.97 21.56 -5.70
C VAL A 501 -10.14 22.21 -4.34
N LEU A 502 -11.39 22.52 -3.99
CA LEU A 502 -11.76 23.14 -2.73
C LEU A 502 -12.60 22.15 -1.93
N LEU A 503 -12.07 21.71 -0.80
CA LEU A 503 -12.66 20.75 0.11
C LEU A 503 -12.92 21.47 1.45
N LEU A 504 -14.03 22.20 1.54
CA LEU A 504 -14.34 22.98 2.75
C LEU A 504 -15.08 22.17 3.80
N ASN A 505 -15.29 22.74 4.98
CA ASN A 505 -16.10 22.19 6.06
C ASN A 505 -17.21 23.19 6.44
N ASP A 506 -18.09 22.83 7.37
CA ASP A 506 -19.14 23.73 7.84
C ASP A 506 -18.66 24.85 8.79
N VAL A 507 -19.59 25.78 9.03
CA VAL A 507 -19.37 26.88 9.98
C VAL A 507 -19.01 26.34 11.38
N GLY A 508 -17.89 26.82 11.90
CA GLY A 508 -17.36 26.45 13.22
C GLY A 508 -16.30 25.34 13.19
N ASN A 509 -16.00 24.75 12.03
CA ASN A 509 -14.87 23.84 11.82
C ASN A 509 -13.90 24.34 10.74
N CYS A 510 -14.36 25.22 9.84
CA CYS A 510 -13.56 25.84 8.79
C CYS A 510 -13.67 27.37 8.84
N GLU A 511 -12.61 28.06 8.45
CA GLU A 511 -12.66 29.49 8.16
C GLU A 511 -13.28 29.73 6.78
N ILE A 512 -14.55 30.11 6.75
CA ILE A 512 -15.32 30.34 5.52
C ILE A 512 -15.25 31.80 5.07
N THR A 513 -15.26 32.75 6.02
CA THR A 513 -15.54 34.17 5.73
C THR A 513 -14.44 34.79 4.87
N LYS A 514 -13.18 34.73 5.33
CA LYS A 514 -12.01 35.24 4.62
C LYS A 514 -11.61 34.31 3.49
N PHE A 515 -11.84 33.00 3.64
CA PHE A 515 -11.52 32.05 2.57
C PHE A 515 -12.31 32.32 1.29
N ASN A 516 -13.58 32.75 1.43
CA ASN A 516 -14.47 33.01 0.31
C ASN A 516 -13.94 34.04 -0.72
N VAL A 517 -12.94 34.86 -0.37
CA VAL A 517 -12.25 35.75 -1.31
C VAL A 517 -11.71 35.00 -2.54
N LEU A 518 -11.27 33.75 -2.38
CA LEU A 518 -10.80 32.91 -3.49
C LEU A 518 -11.94 32.32 -4.36
N PRO A 519 -12.86 31.49 -3.84
CA PRO A 519 -13.89 30.86 -4.66
C PRO A 519 -14.81 31.85 -5.35
N GLN A 520 -15.03 33.06 -4.77
CA GLN A 520 -15.87 34.09 -5.38
C GLN A 520 -15.35 34.57 -6.74
N LEU A 521 -14.03 34.50 -6.98
CA LEU A 521 -13.43 34.80 -8.29
C LEU A 521 -13.91 33.84 -9.41
N PHE A 522 -14.47 32.69 -9.03
CA PHE A 522 -15.00 31.68 -9.93
C PHE A 522 -16.53 31.58 -9.90
N GLY A 523 -17.21 32.49 -9.22
CA GLY A 523 -18.67 32.46 -9.04
C GLY A 523 -19.15 31.38 -8.08
N ILE A 524 -18.31 31.01 -7.11
CA ILE A 524 -18.61 30.04 -6.06
C ILE A 524 -18.50 30.77 -4.72
N ALA A 525 -19.45 30.59 -3.81
CA ALA A 525 -19.33 31.07 -2.44
C ALA A 525 -19.88 30.01 -1.49
N PHE A 526 -19.11 29.66 -0.47
CA PHE A 526 -19.52 28.76 0.59
C PHE A 526 -20.36 29.54 1.60
N ASN A 527 -21.51 28.99 1.98
CA ASN A 527 -22.38 29.61 2.97
C ASN A 527 -21.89 29.27 4.38
N GLU A 528 -22.05 30.20 5.31
CA GLU A 528 -21.78 29.96 6.73
C GLU A 528 -22.95 29.22 7.39
N ASP A 529 -23.25 28.03 6.85
CA ASP A 529 -24.26 27.12 7.35
C ASP A 529 -23.68 25.73 7.63
N SER A 530 -24.52 24.86 8.19
CA SER A 530 -24.19 23.50 8.57
C SER A 530 -25.40 22.62 8.33
N LYS A 531 -25.43 21.97 7.17
CA LYS A 531 -26.49 21.02 6.77
C LYS A 531 -26.02 19.58 6.96
N ASN A 532 -26.92 18.60 6.86
CA ASN A 532 -26.61 17.18 7.05
C ASN A 532 -25.91 16.84 8.39
N ARG A 533 -26.37 17.42 9.51
CA ARG A 533 -25.83 17.09 10.84
C ARG A 533 -26.24 15.67 11.23
N VAL A 534 -25.31 14.73 11.07
CA VAL A 534 -25.53 13.30 11.38
C VAL A 534 -25.37 13.06 12.87
N LYS A 535 -26.32 12.34 13.49
CA LYS A 535 -26.23 11.90 14.88
C LYS A 535 -25.90 10.42 14.95
N GLY A 536 -24.78 10.08 15.60
CA GLY A 536 -24.35 8.69 15.74
C GLY A 536 -24.23 7.99 14.38
N ASN A 537 -24.97 6.89 14.21
CA ASN A 537 -24.95 6.07 12.99
C ASN A 537 -26.15 6.33 12.06
N GLU A 538 -26.80 7.48 12.15
CA GLU A 538 -27.90 7.89 11.26
C GLU A 538 -27.37 8.31 9.87
N TYR A 539 -26.69 7.39 9.18
CA TYR A 539 -25.94 7.68 7.95
C TYR A 539 -26.79 8.28 6.83
N GLU A 540 -28.08 7.94 6.77
CA GLU A 540 -29.00 8.45 5.74
C GLU A 540 -29.13 9.98 5.76
N THR A 541 -28.95 10.61 6.92
CA THR A 541 -28.93 12.09 7.02
C THR A 541 -27.78 12.69 6.21
N GLY A 542 -26.66 11.96 6.08
CA GLY A 542 -25.50 12.35 5.26
C GLY A 542 -25.55 11.83 3.82
N ALA A 543 -26.59 11.10 3.43
CA ALA A 543 -26.71 10.60 2.07
C ALA A 543 -26.88 11.73 1.04
N VAL A 544 -26.12 11.67 -0.04
CA VAL A 544 -26.30 12.51 -1.22
C VAL A 544 -26.35 11.63 -2.45
N ASP A 545 -27.47 11.71 -3.17
CA ASP A 545 -27.63 11.02 -4.44
C ASP A 545 -26.88 11.77 -5.54
N ILE A 546 -26.16 11.01 -6.35
CA ILE A 546 -25.39 11.52 -7.49
C ILE A 546 -26.26 11.40 -8.75
N PRO A 547 -26.64 12.51 -9.38
CA PRO A 547 -27.44 12.47 -10.59
C PRO A 547 -26.65 11.85 -11.76
N SER A 548 -27.36 11.20 -12.68
CA SER A 548 -26.75 10.75 -13.93
C SER A 548 -26.27 11.92 -14.78
N GLY A 549 -25.16 11.77 -15.50
CA GLY A 549 -24.73 12.76 -16.50
C GLY A 549 -24.00 13.98 -15.93
N THR A 550 -23.47 13.90 -14.71
CA THR A 550 -22.61 14.95 -14.11
C THR A 550 -21.35 15.22 -14.94
N GLY A 551 -20.89 14.23 -15.72
CA GLY A 551 -19.64 14.30 -16.48
C GLY A 551 -18.37 14.19 -15.60
N ILE A 552 -18.55 13.86 -14.32
CA ILE A 552 -17.49 13.50 -13.36
C ILE A 552 -17.75 12.09 -12.85
N PHE A 553 -18.94 11.89 -12.29
CA PHE A 553 -19.39 10.63 -11.71
C PHE A 553 -20.29 9.89 -12.72
N PHE A 554 -19.88 8.70 -13.12
CA PHE A 554 -20.56 7.89 -14.13
C PHE A 554 -21.30 6.73 -13.46
N ASP A 555 -20.61 6.00 -12.60
CA ASP A 555 -21.07 4.80 -11.92
C ASP A 555 -21.48 5.09 -10.49
N THR A 556 -20.90 6.10 -9.83
CA THR A 556 -21.34 6.53 -8.49
C THR A 556 -22.79 7.02 -8.52
N LYS A 557 -23.60 6.51 -7.59
CA LYS A 557 -25.02 6.81 -7.39
C LYS A 557 -25.32 7.43 -6.04
N LYS A 558 -24.57 7.06 -4.99
CA LYS A 558 -24.82 7.54 -3.64
C LYS A 558 -23.50 7.73 -2.90
N ILE A 559 -23.33 8.90 -2.31
CA ILE A 559 -22.16 9.23 -1.48
C ILE A 559 -22.63 9.66 -0.09
N TYR A 560 -21.72 9.58 0.88
CA TYR A 560 -21.92 10.09 2.22
C TYR A 560 -21.12 11.38 2.38
N ILE A 561 -21.80 12.45 2.80
CA ILE A 561 -21.20 13.70 3.25
C ILE A 561 -22.01 14.25 4.43
N LYS A 562 -21.33 14.77 5.45
CA LYS A 562 -21.99 15.29 6.65
C LYS A 562 -21.54 16.71 6.94
N GLU A 563 -22.32 17.42 7.74
CA GLU A 563 -21.91 18.72 8.30
C GLU A 563 -21.38 19.65 7.20
N ILE A 564 -22.22 19.89 6.19
CA ILE A 564 -21.81 20.54 4.96
C ILE A 564 -22.04 22.05 5.01
N SER A 565 -21.10 22.80 4.45
CA SER A 565 -21.33 24.17 3.97
C SER A 565 -21.99 24.11 2.59
N THR A 566 -23.19 24.67 2.45
CA THR A 566 -23.86 24.74 1.13
C THR A 566 -23.21 25.79 0.24
N ILE A 567 -23.34 25.63 -1.07
CA ILE A 567 -22.67 26.50 -2.04
C ILE A 567 -23.69 27.41 -2.74
N LYS A 568 -23.41 28.71 -2.75
CA LYS A 568 -24.04 29.67 -3.66
C LYS A 568 -23.25 29.73 -4.97
N VAL A 569 -23.96 29.63 -6.08
CA VAL A 569 -23.36 29.61 -7.41
C VAL A 569 -23.85 30.76 -8.28
N THR A 570 -22.93 31.44 -8.95
CA THR A 570 -23.18 32.39 -10.04
C THR A 570 -22.23 32.12 -11.20
N PRO A 571 -22.56 32.52 -12.45
CA PRO A 571 -21.62 32.37 -13.56
C PRO A 571 -20.25 33.04 -13.26
N PRO A 572 -19.12 32.38 -13.56
CA PRO A 572 -18.97 31.17 -14.39
C PRO A 572 -19.16 29.83 -13.65
N GLY A 573 -19.42 29.85 -12.35
CA GLY A 573 -19.74 28.68 -11.54
C GLY A 573 -21.02 27.99 -11.98
N LYS A 574 -21.08 26.68 -11.73
CA LYS A 574 -22.21 25.80 -12.04
C LYS A 574 -22.43 24.79 -10.93
N ALA A 575 -23.68 24.66 -10.48
CA ALA A 575 -24.09 23.57 -9.62
C ALA A 575 -23.92 22.23 -10.35
N LEU A 576 -23.38 21.23 -9.66
CA LEU A 576 -23.17 19.88 -10.17
C LEU A 576 -24.07 18.86 -9.46
N VAL A 577 -24.13 18.97 -8.13
CA VAL A 577 -24.94 18.10 -7.26
C VAL A 577 -25.68 18.98 -6.28
N GLU A 578 -26.97 18.71 -6.10
CA GLU A 578 -27.86 19.42 -5.18
C GLU A 578 -28.55 18.44 -4.25
N LYS A 579 -28.80 18.87 -3.02
CA LYS A 579 -29.62 18.16 -2.03
C LYS A 579 -30.54 19.15 -1.35
N ASP A 580 -31.81 18.80 -1.24
CA ASP A 580 -32.85 19.63 -0.60
C ASP A 580 -32.86 21.09 -1.11
N GLY A 581 -32.67 21.26 -2.42
CA GLY A 581 -32.64 22.57 -3.10
C GLY A 581 -31.37 23.41 -2.84
N SER A 582 -30.36 22.84 -2.18
CA SER A 582 -29.07 23.49 -1.92
C SER A 582 -27.96 22.85 -2.75
N THR A 583 -27.09 23.66 -3.37
CA THR A 583 -25.92 23.12 -4.07
C THR A 583 -24.91 22.59 -3.07
N VAL A 584 -24.42 21.39 -3.34
CA VAL A 584 -23.46 20.65 -2.51
C VAL A 584 -22.11 20.57 -3.21
N ILE A 585 -22.12 20.27 -4.51
CA ILE A 585 -20.92 20.23 -5.35
C ILE A 585 -21.09 21.25 -6.46
N ALA A 586 -20.07 22.06 -6.67
CA ALA A 586 -20.01 23.04 -7.74
C ALA A 586 -18.73 22.90 -8.57
N THR A 587 -18.80 23.35 -9.82
CA THR A 587 -17.63 23.43 -10.71
C THR A 587 -17.57 24.79 -11.40
N ALA A 588 -16.39 25.19 -11.85
CA ALA A 588 -16.23 26.35 -12.72
C ALA A 588 -15.20 26.09 -13.81
N LYS A 589 -15.39 26.69 -14.98
CA LYS A 589 -14.35 26.83 -16.01
C LYS A 589 -13.83 28.25 -15.97
N TYR A 590 -12.52 28.40 -15.80
CA TYR A 590 -11.89 29.71 -15.69
C TYR A 590 -10.63 29.74 -16.57
N GLY A 591 -10.70 30.51 -17.66
CA GLY A 591 -9.68 30.45 -18.71
C GLY A 591 -9.50 29.04 -19.24
N LYS A 592 -8.28 28.51 -19.14
CA LYS A 592 -7.95 27.13 -19.56
C LYS A 592 -8.13 26.09 -18.46
N GLY A 593 -8.24 26.49 -17.20
CA GLY A 593 -8.30 25.62 -16.03
C GLY A 593 -9.71 25.31 -15.57
N THR A 594 -9.79 24.68 -14.40
CA THR A 594 -11.04 24.16 -13.83
C THR A 594 -11.03 24.28 -12.31
N VAL A 595 -12.19 24.51 -11.72
CA VAL A 595 -12.39 24.48 -10.27
C VAL A 595 -13.43 23.41 -9.95
N PHE A 596 -13.16 22.61 -8.91
CA PHE A 596 -14.11 21.71 -8.25
C PHE A 596 -14.23 22.15 -6.79
N ALA A 597 -15.46 22.25 -6.29
CA ALA A 597 -15.74 22.70 -4.94
C ALA A 597 -16.81 21.83 -4.29
N ILE A 598 -16.59 21.43 -3.04
CA ILE A 598 -17.54 20.75 -2.18
C ILE A 598 -17.37 21.27 -0.75
N GLY A 599 -18.48 21.39 -0.01
CA GLY A 599 -18.49 21.90 1.36
C GLY A 599 -18.31 20.83 2.44
N ASP A 600 -17.62 19.73 2.12
CA ASP A 600 -17.16 18.70 3.07
C ASP A 600 -15.82 18.12 2.55
N PRO A 601 -14.81 17.85 3.40
CA PRO A 601 -13.60 17.14 2.99
C PRO A 601 -13.77 15.68 2.61
N TRP A 602 -14.97 15.08 2.81
CA TRP A 602 -15.57 13.77 2.45
C TRP A 602 -14.77 12.57 1.91
N LEU A 603 -13.60 12.77 1.29
CA LEU A 603 -12.67 11.75 0.78
C LEU A 603 -11.50 11.46 1.75
N TYR A 604 -11.66 11.79 3.02
CA TYR A 604 -10.72 11.37 4.07
C TYR A 604 -10.95 9.90 4.45
N ASN A 605 -9.89 9.27 4.99
CA ASN A 605 -9.81 7.81 5.11
C ASN A 605 -11.04 7.19 5.78
N GLU A 606 -11.62 7.87 6.78
CA GLU A 606 -12.84 7.46 7.48
C GLU A 606 -13.99 7.01 6.55
N TYR A 607 -14.13 7.69 5.41
CA TYR A 607 -15.23 7.48 4.46
C TYR A 607 -14.80 6.73 3.20
N THR A 608 -13.51 6.55 2.98
CA THR A 608 -13.00 5.88 1.77
C THR A 608 -12.45 4.49 2.02
N ASP A 609 -12.25 4.09 3.28
CA ASP A 609 -11.57 2.83 3.61
C ASP A 609 -12.50 1.65 3.97
N GLY A 610 -13.82 1.87 3.89
CA GLY A 610 -14.86 0.85 4.04
C GLY A 610 -15.04 0.31 5.45
N ARG A 611 -14.41 0.92 6.46
CA ARG A 611 -14.54 0.47 7.87
C ARG A 611 -15.79 1.02 8.54
N LYS A 612 -16.22 2.24 8.20
CA LYS A 612 -17.36 2.91 8.87
C LYS A 612 -18.65 2.92 8.04
N LEU A 613 -18.56 3.28 6.77
CA LEU A 613 -19.75 3.47 5.93
C LEU A 613 -20.37 2.13 5.53
N PRO A 614 -21.72 2.03 5.51
CA PRO A 614 -22.44 0.96 4.82
C PRO A 614 -22.09 0.84 3.34
N GLU A 615 -22.28 -0.36 2.75
CA GLU A 615 -21.86 -0.71 1.38
C GLU A 615 -22.53 0.15 0.30
N GLU A 616 -23.73 0.68 0.56
CA GLU A 616 -24.45 1.54 -0.39
C GLU A 616 -23.78 2.91 -0.63
N TYR A 617 -22.84 3.32 0.22
CA TYR A 617 -22.11 4.58 0.05
C TYR A 617 -20.81 4.37 -0.72
N GLN A 618 -20.72 5.00 -1.88
CA GLN A 618 -19.71 4.72 -2.89
C GLN A 618 -18.57 5.75 -2.87
N ASN A 619 -18.19 6.28 -1.70
CA ASN A 619 -17.18 7.34 -1.58
C ASN A 619 -15.82 6.95 -2.18
N PHE A 620 -15.37 5.69 -2.02
CA PHE A 620 -14.12 5.23 -2.63
C PHE A 620 -14.20 5.18 -4.17
N GLU A 621 -15.33 4.73 -4.72
CA GLU A 621 -15.58 4.74 -6.17
C GLU A 621 -15.62 6.18 -6.69
N ALA A 622 -16.33 7.05 -5.99
CA ALA A 622 -16.43 8.47 -6.32
C ALA A 622 -15.07 9.17 -6.28
N ALA A 623 -14.17 8.78 -5.36
CA ALA A 623 -12.79 9.24 -5.34
C ALA A 623 -12.05 8.85 -6.62
N ASN A 624 -12.20 7.61 -7.09
CA ASN A 624 -11.60 7.13 -8.34
C ASN A 624 -12.10 7.93 -9.55
N GLU A 625 -13.41 8.11 -9.69
CA GLU A 625 -14.02 8.86 -10.78
C GLU A 625 -13.59 10.33 -10.78
N LEU A 626 -13.61 10.97 -9.61
CA LEU A 626 -13.19 12.36 -9.43
C LEU A 626 -11.71 12.54 -9.78
N VAL A 627 -10.82 11.71 -9.23
CA VAL A 627 -9.38 11.78 -9.48
C VAL A 627 -9.07 11.58 -10.96
N ASN A 628 -9.69 10.59 -11.60
CA ASN A 628 -9.53 10.37 -13.04
C ASN A 628 -9.93 11.63 -13.83
N TRP A 629 -11.07 12.25 -13.48
CA TRP A 629 -11.49 13.50 -14.11
C TRP A 629 -10.49 14.63 -13.87
N LEU A 630 -10.03 14.84 -12.62
CA LEU A 630 -9.08 15.89 -12.25
C LEU A 630 -7.76 15.78 -13.02
N ILE A 631 -7.18 14.58 -13.06
CA ILE A 631 -5.92 14.29 -13.78
C ILE A 631 -6.06 14.62 -15.28
N ASN A 632 -7.21 14.33 -15.87
CA ASN A 632 -7.49 14.63 -17.29
C ASN A 632 -7.83 16.11 -17.54
N ARG A 633 -8.02 16.94 -16.50
CA ARG A 633 -8.22 18.39 -16.64
C ARG A 633 -6.93 19.21 -16.48
N ALA A 634 -5.92 18.68 -15.81
CA ALA A 634 -4.62 19.33 -15.66
C ALA A 634 -3.92 19.46 -17.03
N LYS A 635 -3.42 20.66 -17.37
CA LYS A 635 -2.89 20.97 -18.71
C LYS A 635 -1.39 21.23 -18.75
#